data_AF-A0A955GP70-F1
#
_entry.id   AF-A0A955GP70-F1
#
_cell.length_a   1.000
_cell.length_b   1.000
_cell.length_c   1.000
_cell.angle_alpha   90.00
_cell.angle_beta   90.00
_cell.angle_gamma   90.00
#
_symmetry.space_group_name_H-M   'P 1'
#
loop_
_entity.id
_entity.type
_entity.pdbx_description
1 polymer ?
#
loop_
_entity_poly.entity_id
_entity_poly.type
_entity_poly.pdbx_seq_one_letter_code
_entity_poly.pdbx_strand_id
1 'polypeptide(L)'
;MSGKLRPDALLYKVEDLEQRGLPQVQSEIFEKTALIENYDYSEFSEFMRSMKDVDATPETIQTIYDGIAKGRIQKKLHDAYSRQGKQQIESSLNREAEIIKENISNLSKTDKVISSLRFDWMANQFGIASEQDCDQVISQLSGEERELFNRLSETYGKYVDTGDSGSFKELVESTRKELPRIERGSSRGGVSESMQQLDEVLDQYKDEVGYPGTEQDPAIPPEDSDEYHTPPPQAQGANALEKGPSRAIYEIQPGLTGYFISGRKSYFDVERKTWSKKKQTSTYSGKVSQSSYVISGALNQGIKSLPLPNSYALDTNTLTYEGVEPRILRDQNGCFYLESRGPSTFSISFGKEDFLFIGKPVPEDTSSLYKGVLSEKTEKKIKNLHGSILQKAEQVRQYILANHFYPGGGNLQSAQALQHKLRVESTGNNYLQNIDLSEYLECYSANTKFIAMLRAAKVPSRLVTGYHVEGQKDNTSKITQNSGHAWSEVWDGSRWVRFDATPQAKPEDGNNESGGEPMNPGEQADDGGQESPQDINQQQNYDESEKSNASDSSTENKKEVDNQDLEQGQHDLDQAKEQVQEMQDLKDKIEEKLKDVDSFDDLKDLRQEIENSDIFDDMKEELERKTEAKKEEMLEDIKDELDKMTDDGFMDEERREELEQLLEQEGFVDFDELQKQIEREKSLYERYESIRRDIEPLVDNWFEYFVERLPHKDEMFIDDASQTRQGLFDRRSLNRTRNLIFGTVKNPKMIKPNVKPLFLSSIMVDVSGSMSGQKLEDARKLLIFYSELFSKIEEQFGYIRFSINTFSDGIKNIKNFNQKYGSPEKYDFENGKSTTIKMRLMTEINTQGGTDMLPALRKSAQELRDESYEYPDYASALYFVGDGGDSSGNSEKIKKFMSSEDEIHGFGEHMRSAIMIGSESQRSELAQLFGDEATTVASDLDALIEKSMDKFDADISFYMENKTK
;
A
#
# COMPACT_ATOMS: atom_id res chain seq x y z
N MET A 1 -23.39 29.78 1.46
CA MET A 1 -22.28 28.86 1.75
C MET A 1 -22.77 27.83 2.73
N SER A 2 -22.94 26.59 2.29
CA SER A 2 -23.25 25.42 3.10
C SER A 2 -23.25 24.23 2.12
N GLY A 3 -22.07 23.85 1.64
CA GLY A 3 -21.88 22.58 0.94
C GLY A 3 -22.16 21.47 1.95
N LYS A 4 -23.16 20.63 1.67
CA LYS A 4 -23.33 19.35 2.34
C LYS A 4 -22.57 18.34 1.47
N LEU A 5 -21.52 17.69 1.98
CA LEU A 5 -20.99 16.47 1.37
C LEU A 5 -22.15 15.47 1.27
N ARG A 6 -22.24 14.83 0.11
CA ARG A 6 -23.22 13.78 -0.17
C ARG A 6 -22.72 12.43 0.40
N PRO A 7 -23.62 11.48 0.73
CA PRO A 7 -23.30 10.21 1.41
C PRO A 7 -22.71 9.12 0.48
N ASP A 8 -22.25 9.48 -0.71
CA ASP A 8 -21.91 8.56 -1.80
C ASP A 8 -20.57 7.82 -1.56
N ALA A 9 -19.82 8.21 -0.54
CA ALA A 9 -18.45 7.74 -0.25
C ALA A 9 -18.37 6.50 0.67
N LEU A 10 -19.45 5.74 0.81
CA LEU A 10 -19.53 4.61 1.73
C LEU A 10 -20.01 3.31 1.06
N LEU A 11 -19.28 2.91 0.01
CA LEU A 11 -19.36 1.54 -0.52
C LEU A 11 -18.40 0.65 0.28
N TYR A 12 -18.88 -0.50 0.74
CA TYR A 12 -18.07 -1.53 1.40
C TYR A 12 -18.24 -2.85 0.67
N LYS A 13 -17.13 -3.58 0.54
CA LYS A 13 -17.10 -4.90 -0.10
C LYS A 13 -17.68 -5.96 0.85
N VAL A 14 -18.32 -6.98 0.30
CA VAL A 14 -18.91 -8.06 1.12
C VAL A 14 -17.79 -8.87 1.80
N GLU A 15 -16.63 -9.00 1.16
CA GLU A 15 -15.44 -9.62 1.74
C GLU A 15 -14.97 -8.96 3.05
N ASP A 16 -15.12 -7.63 3.22
CA ASP A 16 -14.77 -6.93 4.47
C ASP A 16 -15.68 -7.36 5.64
N LEU A 17 -16.94 -7.67 5.33
CA LEU A 17 -17.94 -8.19 6.27
C LEU A 17 -17.63 -9.63 6.69
N GLU A 18 -17.05 -10.43 5.78
CA GLU A 18 -16.69 -11.83 5.99
C GLU A 18 -15.33 -12.00 6.69
N GLN A 19 -14.32 -11.22 6.32
CA GLN A 19 -12.98 -11.28 6.92
C GLN A 19 -12.90 -10.56 8.27
N ARG A 20 -13.54 -9.39 8.39
CA ARG A 20 -13.40 -8.52 9.57
C ARG A 20 -14.61 -8.57 10.48
N GLY A 21 -15.75 -9.06 10.00
CA GLY A 21 -16.99 -9.20 10.78
C GLY A 21 -17.84 -7.93 10.80
N LEU A 22 -19.16 -8.12 10.88
CA LEU A 22 -20.17 -7.05 10.96
C LEU A 22 -19.88 -5.94 11.98
N PRO A 23 -19.35 -6.20 13.20
CA PRO A 23 -19.04 -5.14 14.15
C PRO A 23 -17.96 -4.15 13.68
N GLN A 24 -16.91 -4.63 12.99
CA GLN A 24 -15.86 -3.77 12.45
C GLN A 24 -16.37 -2.92 11.29
N VAL A 25 -17.15 -3.50 10.37
CA VAL A 25 -17.71 -2.79 9.21
C VAL A 25 -18.72 -1.73 9.66
N GLN A 26 -19.56 -2.05 10.65
CA GLN A 26 -20.50 -1.08 11.24
C GLN A 26 -19.77 0.10 11.91
N SER A 27 -18.65 -0.16 12.58
CA SER A 27 -17.82 0.90 13.18
C SER A 27 -17.24 1.83 12.11
N GLU A 28 -16.77 1.27 11.00
CA GLU A 28 -16.17 2.03 9.90
C GLU A 28 -17.20 2.91 9.16
N ILE A 29 -18.38 2.35 8.87
CA ILE A 29 -19.50 3.10 8.26
C ILE A 29 -19.92 4.26 9.16
N PHE A 30 -20.04 3.99 10.46
CA PHE A 30 -20.40 4.98 11.44
C PHE A 30 -19.34 6.09 11.54
N GLU A 31 -18.05 5.72 11.52
CA GLU A 31 -16.94 6.67 11.54
C GLU A 31 -16.94 7.59 10.31
N LYS A 32 -17.08 7.03 9.10
CA LYS A 32 -17.13 7.79 7.83
C LYS A 32 -18.38 8.66 7.71
N THR A 33 -19.55 8.17 8.10
CA THR A 33 -20.81 8.96 8.09
C THR A 33 -20.73 10.11 9.10
N ALA A 34 -20.18 9.83 10.28
CA ALA A 34 -20.03 10.82 11.31
C ALA A 34 -18.92 11.84 10.99
N LEU A 35 -17.90 11.44 10.22
CA LEU A 35 -16.91 12.33 9.62
C LEU A 35 -17.63 13.41 8.80
N ILE A 36 -18.50 13.01 7.87
CA ILE A 36 -19.28 13.89 6.99
C ILE A 36 -20.19 14.84 7.77
N GLU A 37 -20.86 14.37 8.81
CA GLU A 37 -21.76 15.20 9.64
C GLU A 37 -21.03 16.22 10.52
N ASN A 38 -19.81 15.90 10.98
CA ASN A 38 -19.03 16.74 11.90
C ASN A 38 -17.86 17.46 11.22
N TYR A 39 -17.74 17.33 9.90
CA TYR A 39 -16.73 18.00 9.10
C TYR A 39 -16.97 19.51 9.10
N ASP A 40 -15.99 20.29 9.56
CA ASP A 40 -16.10 21.73 9.63
C ASP A 40 -15.74 22.37 8.28
N TYR A 41 -16.73 22.56 7.42
CA TYR A 41 -16.52 23.20 6.11
C TYR A 41 -16.06 24.65 6.18
N SER A 42 -16.33 25.33 7.30
CA SER A 42 -15.88 26.72 7.49
C SER A 42 -14.38 26.74 7.72
N GLU A 43 -13.89 25.88 8.62
CA GLU A 43 -12.46 25.68 8.87
C GLU A 43 -11.75 25.11 7.62
N PHE A 44 -12.38 24.20 6.87
CA PHE A 44 -11.85 23.72 5.59
C PHE A 44 -11.73 24.85 4.57
N SER A 45 -12.73 25.71 4.46
CA SER A 45 -12.67 26.85 3.53
C SER A 45 -11.62 27.87 3.94
N GLU A 46 -11.43 28.11 5.25
CA GLU A 46 -10.36 28.95 5.79
C GLU A 46 -8.99 28.34 5.50
N PHE A 47 -8.84 27.04 5.72
CA PHE A 47 -7.64 26.26 5.41
C PHE A 47 -7.29 26.35 3.91
N MET A 48 -8.22 26.01 3.01
CA MET A 48 -8.02 26.10 1.55
C MET A 48 -7.62 27.52 1.10
N ARG A 49 -8.23 28.57 1.68
CA ARG A 49 -7.86 29.96 1.38
C ARG A 49 -6.45 30.29 1.84
N SER A 50 -6.05 29.76 2.99
CA SER A 50 -4.70 29.94 3.53
C SER A 50 -3.65 29.21 2.70
N MET A 51 -3.99 28.10 2.06
CA MET A 51 -3.08 27.28 1.25
C MET A 51 -2.99 27.71 -0.21
N LYS A 52 -3.72 28.76 -0.61
CA LYS A 52 -3.83 29.22 -2.01
C LYS A 52 -2.48 29.50 -2.71
N ASP A 53 -1.47 29.92 -1.95
CA ASP A 53 -0.14 30.28 -2.48
C ASP A 53 0.92 29.18 -2.21
N VAL A 54 0.49 27.99 -1.78
CA VAL A 54 1.35 26.83 -1.53
C VAL A 54 1.39 25.97 -2.80
N ASP A 55 2.60 25.58 -3.22
CA ASP A 55 2.86 24.74 -4.40
C ASP A 55 2.54 23.26 -4.11
N ALA A 56 1.25 22.95 -3.94
CA ALA A 56 0.72 21.61 -3.65
C ALA A 56 -0.61 21.37 -4.40
N THR A 57 -0.93 20.11 -4.71
CA THR A 57 -2.18 19.80 -5.43
C THR A 57 -3.40 20.00 -4.51
N PRO A 58 -4.59 20.27 -5.08
CA PRO A 58 -5.83 20.30 -4.31
C PRO A 58 -6.09 19.00 -3.53
N GLU A 59 -5.77 17.83 -4.09
CA GLU A 59 -5.91 16.56 -3.37
C GLU A 59 -5.01 16.52 -2.14
N THR A 60 -3.74 16.90 -2.29
CA THR A 60 -2.78 16.96 -1.17
C THR A 60 -3.25 17.90 -0.06
N ILE A 61 -3.70 19.11 -0.41
CA ILE A 61 -4.22 20.09 0.56
C ILE A 61 -5.46 19.52 1.26
N GLN A 62 -6.34 18.82 0.54
CA GLN A 62 -7.50 18.18 1.13
C GLN A 62 -7.10 17.06 2.10
N THR A 63 -6.22 16.14 1.69
CA THR A 63 -5.73 15.03 2.54
C THR A 63 -5.13 15.54 3.86
N ILE A 64 -4.38 16.65 3.79
CA ILE A 64 -3.80 17.29 4.98
C ILE A 64 -4.87 17.76 5.95
N TYR A 65 -5.86 18.49 5.43
CA TYR A 65 -6.95 18.97 6.25
C TYR A 65 -7.77 17.81 6.81
N ASP A 66 -8.07 16.81 5.98
CA ASP A 66 -8.82 15.62 6.38
C ASP A 66 -8.11 14.91 7.54
N GLY A 67 -6.78 14.74 7.44
CA GLY A 67 -5.99 14.15 8.51
C GLY A 67 -5.98 14.99 9.80
N ILE A 68 -5.97 16.32 9.69
CA ILE A 68 -6.05 17.23 10.85
C ILE A 68 -7.44 17.20 11.49
N ALA A 69 -8.50 17.28 10.67
CA ALA A 69 -9.89 17.34 11.09
C ALA A 69 -10.39 16.00 11.63
N LYS A 70 -9.91 14.87 11.10
CA LYS A 70 -10.32 13.51 11.50
C LYS A 70 -10.20 13.29 13.01
N GLY A 71 -9.06 13.65 13.62
CA GLY A 71 -8.88 13.52 15.08
C GLY A 71 -9.92 14.31 15.87
N ARG A 72 -10.20 15.56 15.46
CA ARG A 72 -11.23 16.41 16.09
C ARG A 72 -12.63 15.84 15.96
N ILE A 73 -12.95 15.27 14.80
CA ILE A 73 -14.26 14.65 14.57
C ILE A 73 -14.40 13.40 15.45
N GLN A 74 -13.40 12.52 15.47
CA GLN A 74 -13.37 11.34 16.34
C GLN A 74 -13.52 11.72 17.81
N LYS A 75 -12.88 12.80 18.26
CA LYS A 75 -13.03 13.33 19.62
C LYS A 75 -14.45 13.82 19.93
N LYS A 76 -15.04 14.63 19.04
CA LYS A 76 -16.43 15.11 19.18
C LYS A 76 -17.42 13.96 19.26
N LEU A 77 -17.21 12.93 18.45
CA LEU A 77 -18.04 11.72 18.46
C LEU A 77 -17.90 10.97 19.77
N HIS A 78 -16.67 10.70 20.19
CA HIS A 78 -16.41 10.07 21.48
C HIS A 78 -17.15 10.81 22.59
N ASP A 79 -17.00 12.13 22.70
CA ASP A 79 -17.65 12.93 23.74
C ASP A 79 -19.19 12.92 23.68
N ALA A 80 -19.76 12.86 22.47
CA ALA A 80 -21.20 12.86 22.24
C ALA A 80 -21.89 11.53 22.60
N TYR A 81 -21.16 10.41 22.52
CA TYR A 81 -21.75 9.08 22.72
C TYR A 81 -21.83 8.62 24.18
N SER A 82 -22.81 7.75 24.44
CA SER A 82 -22.94 7.03 25.70
C SER A 82 -21.81 6.00 25.89
N ARG A 83 -21.72 5.39 27.07
CA ARG A 83 -20.64 4.45 27.43
C ARG A 83 -20.38 3.36 26.39
N GLN A 84 -21.41 2.78 25.78
CA GLN A 84 -21.25 1.74 24.76
C GLN A 84 -20.72 2.28 23.43
N GLY A 85 -21.18 3.45 22.99
CA GLY A 85 -20.67 4.09 21.76
C GLY A 85 -19.23 4.58 21.92
N LYS A 86 -18.84 5.04 23.11
CA LYS A 86 -17.45 5.36 23.44
C LYS A 86 -16.52 4.16 23.28
N GLN A 87 -16.93 2.99 23.78
CA GLN A 87 -16.16 1.75 23.66
C GLN A 87 -16.01 1.31 22.19
N GLN A 88 -17.03 1.52 21.36
CA GLN A 88 -16.96 1.22 19.92
C GLN A 88 -15.96 2.15 19.21
N ILE A 89 -15.99 3.45 19.50
CA ILE A 89 -15.04 4.41 18.94
C ILE A 89 -13.60 4.10 19.40
N GLU A 90 -13.40 3.82 20.68
CA GLU A 90 -12.09 3.42 21.20
C GLU A 90 -11.58 2.14 20.51
N SER A 91 -12.45 1.18 20.21
CA SER A 91 -12.09 -0.01 19.42
C SER A 91 -11.71 0.32 17.97
N SER A 92 -12.38 1.29 17.33
CA SER A 92 -12.03 1.77 15.98
C SER A 92 -10.65 2.44 15.98
N LEU A 93 -10.43 3.33 16.95
CA LEU A 93 -9.17 4.05 17.13
C LEU A 93 -8.00 3.10 17.42
N ASN A 94 -8.22 2.03 18.19
CA ASN A 94 -7.22 0.97 18.37
C ASN A 94 -6.83 0.31 17.04
N ARG A 95 -7.82 -0.06 16.21
CA ARG A 95 -7.57 -0.66 14.89
C ARG A 95 -6.80 0.29 13.98
N GLU A 96 -7.15 1.57 14.01
CA GLU A 96 -6.46 2.62 13.25
C GLU A 96 -5.01 2.81 13.71
N ALA A 97 -4.75 2.79 15.01
CA ALA A 97 -3.39 2.88 15.54
C ALA A 97 -2.51 1.72 15.01
N GLU A 98 -3.00 0.49 15.01
CA GLU A 98 -2.26 -0.65 14.43
C GLU A 98 -1.96 -0.44 12.94
N ILE A 99 -2.94 0.03 12.15
CA ILE A 99 -2.74 0.30 10.71
C ILE A 99 -1.67 1.37 10.49
N ILE A 100 -1.69 2.46 11.28
CA ILE A 100 -0.67 3.51 11.20
C ILE A 100 0.70 2.92 11.52
N LYS A 101 0.81 2.14 12.61
CA LYS A 101 2.06 1.53 13.04
C LYS A 101 2.65 0.59 11.99
N GLU A 102 1.82 -0.20 11.31
CA GLU A 102 2.25 -1.14 10.26
C GLU A 102 2.63 -0.44 8.94
N ASN A 103 1.97 0.67 8.58
CA ASN A 103 2.08 1.28 7.25
C ASN A 103 2.79 2.64 7.21
N ILE A 104 3.22 3.19 8.35
CA ILE A 104 3.81 4.54 8.44
C ILE A 104 4.96 4.74 7.46
N SER A 105 5.79 3.72 7.21
CA SER A 105 6.94 3.80 6.30
C SER A 105 6.54 4.08 4.85
N ASN A 106 5.35 3.61 4.44
CA ASN A 106 4.85 3.64 3.06
C ASN A 106 4.02 4.88 2.74
N LEU A 107 3.75 5.73 3.75
CA LEU A 107 2.99 6.96 3.56
C LEU A 107 3.83 8.05 2.89
N SER A 108 3.16 8.99 2.24
CA SER A 108 3.80 10.23 1.77
C SER A 108 4.38 11.00 2.97
N LYS A 109 5.40 11.82 2.74
CA LYS A 109 6.09 12.58 3.81
C LYS A 109 5.12 13.39 4.69
N THR A 110 4.16 14.05 4.05
CA THR A 110 3.15 14.85 4.75
C THR A 110 2.19 13.96 5.55
N ASP A 111 1.75 12.85 4.97
CA ASP A 111 0.87 11.89 5.64
C ASP A 111 1.55 11.21 6.83
N LYS A 112 2.87 10.99 6.77
CA LYS A 112 3.67 10.48 7.90
C LYS A 112 3.58 11.41 9.10
N VAL A 113 3.78 12.72 8.91
CA VAL A 113 3.70 13.70 10.00
C VAL A 113 2.30 13.73 10.60
N ILE A 114 1.27 13.82 9.77
CA ILE A 114 -0.12 13.94 10.24
C ILE A 114 -0.59 12.66 10.93
N SER A 115 -0.26 11.49 10.38
CA SER A 115 -0.57 10.21 11.00
C SER A 115 0.17 10.04 12.33
N SER A 116 1.42 10.53 12.42
CA SER A 116 2.18 10.53 13.67
C SER A 116 1.56 11.45 14.73
N LEU A 117 1.11 12.66 14.36
CA LEU A 117 0.40 13.58 15.26
C LEU A 117 -0.89 12.94 15.81
N ARG A 118 -1.66 12.30 14.92
CA ARG A 118 -2.88 11.58 15.32
C ARG A 118 -2.56 10.40 16.23
N PHE A 119 -1.53 9.63 15.90
CA PHE A 119 -1.08 8.50 16.70
C PHE A 119 -0.66 8.93 18.12
N ASP A 120 0.16 9.98 18.23
CA ASP A 120 0.58 10.57 19.51
C ASP A 120 -0.61 11.07 20.33
N TRP A 121 -1.58 11.74 19.69
CA TRP A 121 -2.81 12.15 20.36
C TRP A 121 -3.64 10.96 20.87
N MET A 122 -3.84 9.91 20.06
CA MET A 122 -4.59 8.72 20.46
C MET A 122 -3.96 8.03 21.67
N ALA A 123 -2.63 7.94 21.68
CA ALA A 123 -1.86 7.40 22.80
C ALA A 123 -2.07 8.23 24.07
N ASN A 124 -1.91 9.56 23.98
CA ASN A 124 -1.98 10.46 25.13
C ASN A 124 -3.40 10.59 25.70
N GLN A 125 -4.44 10.64 24.86
CA GLN A 125 -5.82 10.87 25.32
C GLN A 125 -6.58 9.61 25.72
N PHE A 126 -6.40 8.51 24.99
CA PHE A 126 -7.19 7.30 25.21
C PHE A 126 -6.36 6.13 25.76
N GLY A 127 -5.03 6.23 25.79
CA GLY A 127 -4.15 5.12 26.17
C GLY A 127 -4.22 3.95 25.20
N ILE A 128 -4.55 4.23 23.93
CA ILE A 128 -4.76 3.25 22.86
C ILE A 128 -3.44 2.65 22.36
N ALA A 129 -2.37 3.42 22.45
CA ALA A 129 -1.03 2.99 22.12
C ALA A 129 -0.08 3.29 23.29
N SER A 130 0.96 2.49 23.41
CA SER A 130 1.98 2.71 24.43
C SER A 130 2.96 3.81 23.99
N GLU A 131 3.65 4.40 24.95
CA GLU A 131 4.76 5.34 24.69
C GLU A 131 5.86 4.69 23.83
N GLN A 132 5.96 3.35 23.83
CA GLN A 132 6.88 2.61 22.94
C GLN A 132 6.42 2.66 21.48
N ASP A 133 5.13 2.50 21.24
CA ASP A 133 4.57 2.50 19.89
C ASP A 133 4.70 3.90 19.27
N CYS A 134 4.53 4.96 20.08
CA CYS A 134 4.76 6.33 19.64
C CYS A 134 6.22 6.54 19.20
N ASP A 135 7.18 6.10 20.02
CA ASP A 135 8.60 6.20 19.67
C ASP A 135 8.91 5.40 18.39
N GLN A 136 8.32 4.22 18.22
CA GLN A 136 8.48 3.43 17.00
C GLN A 136 7.95 4.18 15.77
N VAL A 137 6.77 4.78 15.84
CA VAL A 137 6.19 5.58 14.74
C VAL A 137 7.07 6.80 14.43
N ILE A 138 7.50 7.54 15.47
CA ILE A 138 8.34 8.74 15.31
C ILE A 138 9.70 8.38 14.71
N SER A 139 10.26 7.21 15.02
CA SER A 139 11.54 6.76 14.46
C SER A 139 11.55 6.62 12.94
N GLN A 140 10.37 6.48 12.32
CA GLN A 140 10.21 6.34 10.86
C GLN A 140 10.13 7.70 10.13
N LEU A 141 10.09 8.80 10.87
CA LEU A 141 10.07 10.14 10.34
C LEU A 141 11.49 10.65 10.00
N SER A 142 11.60 11.40 8.92
CA SER A 142 12.80 12.16 8.53
C SER A 142 13.11 13.29 9.52
N GLY A 143 14.25 13.98 9.38
CA GLY A 143 14.60 15.12 10.24
C GLY A 143 13.58 16.25 10.17
N GLU A 144 13.31 16.73 8.96
CA GLU A 144 12.30 17.77 8.69
C GLU A 144 10.90 17.35 9.17
N GLU A 145 10.52 16.09 8.96
CA GLU A 145 9.25 15.53 9.42
C GLU A 145 9.15 15.52 10.95
N ARG A 146 10.21 15.10 11.66
CA ARG A 146 10.25 15.10 13.14
C ARG A 146 10.24 16.51 13.73
N GLU A 147 10.95 17.46 13.11
CA GLU A 147 10.92 18.86 13.53
C GLU A 147 9.50 19.43 13.44
N LEU A 148 8.80 19.16 12.33
CA LEU A 148 7.41 19.57 12.18
C LEU A 148 6.50 18.87 13.19
N PHE A 149 6.64 17.56 13.36
CA PHE A 149 5.89 16.78 14.35
C PHE A 149 6.04 17.35 15.77
N ASN A 150 7.29 17.58 16.23
CA ASN A 150 7.56 18.09 17.58
C ASN A 150 6.97 19.49 17.80
N ARG A 151 6.96 20.33 16.75
CA ARG A 151 6.36 21.66 16.80
C ARG A 151 4.84 21.61 16.89
N LEU A 152 4.22 20.64 16.21
CA LEU A 152 2.77 20.58 16.06
C LEU A 152 2.07 19.70 17.09
N SER A 153 2.73 18.73 17.73
CA SER A 153 2.08 17.74 18.63
C SER A 153 1.22 18.38 19.72
N GLU A 154 1.75 19.35 20.47
CA GLU A 154 0.98 20.01 21.54
C GLU A 154 -0.20 20.82 20.99
N THR A 155 0.02 21.55 19.91
CA THR A 155 -0.99 22.39 19.23
C THR A 155 -2.09 21.51 18.62
N TYR A 156 -1.72 20.38 18.02
CA TYR A 156 -2.63 19.38 17.48
C TYR A 156 -3.53 18.81 18.58
N GLY A 157 -2.95 18.37 19.71
CA GLY A 157 -3.72 17.87 20.85
C GLY A 157 -4.73 18.90 21.36
N LYS A 158 -4.30 20.15 21.57
CA LYS A 158 -5.20 21.24 22.00
C LYS A 158 -6.33 21.49 21.01
N TYR A 159 -6.02 21.54 19.72
CA TYR A 159 -7.02 21.71 18.67
C TYR A 159 -8.04 20.57 18.67
N VAL A 160 -7.58 19.32 18.73
CA VAL A 160 -8.47 18.15 18.71
C VAL A 160 -9.34 18.08 19.98
N ASP A 161 -8.76 18.33 21.15
CA ASP A 161 -9.45 18.18 22.44
C ASP A 161 -10.44 19.31 22.75
N THR A 162 -10.08 20.54 22.39
CA THR A 162 -10.84 21.73 22.81
C THR A 162 -11.44 22.51 21.64
N GLY A 163 -10.99 22.25 20.41
CA GLY A 163 -11.37 23.04 19.25
C GLY A 163 -10.81 24.45 19.27
N ASP A 164 -9.68 24.67 19.96
CA ASP A 164 -9.07 25.98 20.11
C ASP A 164 -8.70 26.59 18.75
N SER A 165 -9.33 27.72 18.42
CA SER A 165 -9.12 28.39 17.14
C SER A 165 -7.71 29.00 17.00
N GLY A 166 -7.03 29.30 18.12
CA GLY A 166 -5.63 29.72 18.11
C GLY A 166 -4.72 28.59 17.64
N SER A 167 -4.91 27.41 18.21
CA SER A 167 -4.19 26.18 17.87
C SER A 167 -4.46 25.75 16.43
N PHE A 168 -5.71 25.85 15.96
CA PHE A 168 -6.03 25.62 14.55
C PHE A 168 -5.24 26.55 13.62
N LYS A 169 -5.22 27.86 13.90
CA LYS A 169 -4.47 28.82 13.08
C LYS A 169 -2.97 28.55 13.09
N GLU A 170 -2.41 28.18 14.23
CA GLU A 170 -1.01 27.82 14.34
C GLU A 170 -0.66 26.55 13.55
N LEU A 171 -1.54 25.54 13.55
CA LEU A 171 -1.43 24.35 12.69
C LEU A 171 -1.44 24.77 11.21
N VAL A 172 -2.43 25.57 10.81
CA VAL A 172 -2.57 26.06 9.43
C VAL A 172 -1.33 26.85 8.98
N GLU A 173 -0.87 27.80 9.78
CA GLU A 173 0.30 28.63 9.45
C GLU A 173 1.59 27.81 9.37
N SER A 174 1.80 26.89 10.32
CA SER A 174 2.97 26.02 10.35
C SER A 174 2.98 25.05 9.18
N THR A 175 1.84 24.41 8.88
CA THR A 175 1.69 23.54 7.72
C THR A 175 1.90 24.33 6.43
N ARG A 176 1.28 25.50 6.26
CA ARG A 176 1.48 26.36 5.07
C ARG A 176 2.95 26.68 4.82
N LYS A 177 3.70 26.96 5.87
CA LYS A 177 5.11 27.37 5.79
C LYS A 177 6.04 26.20 5.45
N GLU A 178 5.83 25.05 6.07
CA GLU A 178 6.77 23.92 6.00
C GLU A 178 6.37 22.85 4.96
N LEU A 179 5.10 22.79 4.55
CA LEU A 179 4.63 21.84 3.52
C LEU A 179 5.42 21.90 2.22
N PRO A 180 5.71 23.09 1.62
CA PRO A 180 6.50 23.16 0.40
C PRO A 180 7.95 22.66 0.58
N ARG A 181 8.48 22.66 1.81
CA ARG A 181 9.83 22.20 2.12
C ARG A 181 9.86 20.68 2.20
N ILE A 182 8.93 20.10 2.95
CA ILE A 182 8.78 18.65 3.13
C ILE A 182 8.51 17.97 1.78
N GLU A 183 7.59 18.52 0.97
CA GLU A 183 7.17 17.90 -0.30
C GLU A 183 8.19 17.99 -1.42
N ARG A 184 8.92 19.12 -1.53
CA ARG A 184 10.00 19.22 -2.51
C ARG A 184 11.14 18.23 -2.24
N GLY A 185 11.25 17.76 -0.99
CA GLY A 185 12.49 17.21 -0.47
C GLY A 185 13.66 18.19 -0.65
N SER A 186 14.85 17.81 -0.22
CA SER A 186 16.06 18.58 -0.51
C SER A 186 16.18 18.79 -2.02
N SER A 187 15.81 19.98 -2.47
CA SER A 187 15.96 20.41 -3.85
C SER A 187 17.46 20.45 -4.13
N ARG A 188 17.99 19.44 -4.85
CA ARG A 188 19.41 19.25 -5.20
C ARG A 188 20.32 18.98 -3.99
N GLY A 189 20.57 17.70 -3.68
CA GLY A 189 21.81 17.23 -3.01
C GLY A 189 22.35 18.09 -1.86
N GLY A 190 21.47 18.66 -1.04
CA GLY A 190 21.81 19.61 0.01
C GLY A 190 21.50 19.02 1.38
N VAL A 191 22.54 18.97 2.22
CA VAL A 191 22.50 18.61 3.64
C VAL A 191 21.53 19.52 4.41
N SER A 192 20.80 19.01 5.41
CA SER A 192 19.85 19.78 6.23
C SER A 192 20.50 20.97 6.94
N GLU A 193 19.74 22.02 7.28
CA GLU A 193 20.28 23.22 7.94
C GLU A 193 20.96 22.90 9.28
N SER A 194 20.36 22.02 10.09
CA SER A 194 20.95 21.55 11.34
C SER A 194 22.22 20.73 11.13
N MET A 195 22.31 19.94 10.05
CA MET A 195 23.54 19.22 9.71
C MET A 195 24.63 20.13 9.12
N GLN A 196 24.28 21.17 8.35
CA GLN A 196 25.23 22.20 7.90
C GLN A 196 25.84 22.94 9.10
N GLN A 197 25.02 23.36 10.05
CA GLN A 197 25.47 23.98 11.30
C GLN A 197 26.35 23.04 12.12
N LEU A 198 25.99 21.76 12.17
CA LEU A 198 26.81 20.75 12.82
C LEU A 198 28.16 20.63 12.12
N ASP A 199 28.19 20.50 10.79
CA ASP A 199 29.42 20.36 10.01
C ASP A 199 30.37 21.55 10.19
N GLU A 200 29.86 22.80 10.17
CA GLU A 200 30.65 23.99 10.47
C GLU A 200 31.31 23.92 11.86
N VAL A 201 30.58 23.41 12.86
CA VAL A 201 31.11 23.25 14.22
C VAL A 201 32.09 22.07 14.30
N LEU A 202 31.86 21.00 13.52
CA LEU A 202 32.69 19.81 13.49
C LEU A 202 34.00 20.02 12.74
N ASP A 203 34.09 20.96 11.80
CA ASP A 203 35.29 21.16 10.98
C ASP A 203 36.57 21.34 11.81
N GLN A 204 36.52 22.11 12.91
CA GLN A 204 37.67 22.26 13.82
C GLN A 204 38.09 20.94 14.49
N TYR A 205 37.15 20.01 14.69
CA TYR A 205 37.39 18.72 15.32
C TYR A 205 37.79 17.65 14.30
N LYS A 206 37.38 17.79 13.02
CA LYS A 206 37.78 16.90 11.92
C LYS A 206 39.31 16.91 11.72
N ASP A 207 39.94 18.07 11.86
CA ASP A 207 41.40 18.20 11.81
C ASP A 207 42.11 17.56 13.03
N GLU A 208 41.47 17.59 14.20
CA GLU A 208 42.03 17.01 15.44
C GLU A 208 41.95 15.47 15.47
N VAL A 209 40.89 14.90 14.91
CA VAL A 209 40.71 13.43 14.81
C VAL A 209 41.38 12.83 13.57
N GLY A 210 41.85 13.64 12.63
CA GLY A 210 42.48 13.14 11.40
C GLY A 210 41.52 12.40 10.47
N TYR A 211 42.08 11.83 9.39
CA TYR A 211 41.28 11.07 8.42
C TYR A 211 41.17 9.59 8.82
N PRO A 212 40.00 8.95 8.57
CA PRO A 212 39.79 7.54 8.88
C PRO A 212 40.88 6.63 8.29
N GLY A 213 41.49 5.80 9.13
CA GLY A 213 42.49 4.80 8.73
C GLY A 213 43.92 5.30 8.52
N THR A 214 44.24 6.54 8.95
CA THR A 214 45.59 7.11 8.89
C THR A 214 46.37 6.90 10.20
N GLU A 215 47.71 7.09 10.20
CA GLU A 215 48.51 7.05 11.46
C GLU A 215 48.14 8.17 12.44
N GLN A 216 47.47 9.23 11.95
CA GLN A 216 46.97 10.36 12.73
C GLN A 216 45.54 10.13 13.25
N ASP A 217 44.89 9.04 12.82
CA ASP A 217 43.57 8.63 13.26
C ASP A 217 43.67 8.08 14.70
N PRO A 218 43.17 8.81 15.72
CA PRO A 218 43.07 8.29 17.07
C PRO A 218 42.00 7.18 17.15
N ALA A 219 41.26 6.90 16.06
CA ALA A 219 40.18 5.91 16.06
C ALA A 219 40.59 4.46 16.17
N ILE A 220 41.90 4.21 16.10
CA ILE A 220 42.47 2.92 16.48
C ILE A 220 43.20 3.13 17.81
N PRO A 221 42.49 3.11 18.95
CA PRO A 221 43.18 2.74 20.17
C PRO A 221 43.91 1.42 19.88
N PRO A 222 45.16 1.24 20.34
CA PRO A 222 45.75 -0.10 20.35
C PRO A 222 44.71 -1.03 21.00
N GLU A 223 44.45 -2.22 20.44
CA GLU A 223 43.36 -3.13 20.84
C GLU A 223 43.36 -3.56 22.34
N ASP A 224 44.35 -3.06 23.10
CA ASP A 224 44.50 -3.13 24.55
C ASP A 224 44.05 -1.87 25.32
N SER A 225 43.67 -0.78 24.64
CA SER A 225 43.17 0.44 25.26
C SER A 225 41.69 0.29 25.60
N ASP A 226 41.32 0.79 26.78
CA ASP A 226 39.93 0.92 27.21
C ASP A 226 39.21 2.04 26.45
N GLU A 227 39.93 3.01 25.90
CA GLU A 227 39.36 4.07 25.07
C GLU A 227 38.80 3.49 23.78
N TYR A 228 37.61 3.94 23.38
CA TYR A 228 36.99 3.59 22.10
C TYR A 228 36.72 4.88 21.34
N HIS A 229 36.97 4.81 20.06
CA HIS A 229 36.76 5.87 19.12
C HIS A 229 36.01 5.30 17.92
N THR A 230 35.00 6.01 17.43
CA THR A 230 34.08 5.52 16.40
C THR A 230 34.87 5.15 15.12
N PRO A 231 34.78 3.92 14.64
CA PRO A 231 35.42 3.45 13.39
C PRO A 231 34.49 3.69 12.17
N PRO A 232 35.04 3.71 10.94
CA PRO A 232 34.27 4.05 9.73
C PRO A 232 33.03 3.18 9.53
N PRO A 233 31.87 3.73 9.08
CA PRO A 233 30.79 2.91 8.59
C PRO A 233 31.08 2.44 7.16
N GLN A 234 30.44 1.33 6.77
CA GLN A 234 30.31 0.92 5.38
C GLN A 234 29.36 1.89 4.68
N ALA A 235 29.82 2.52 3.60
CA ALA A 235 28.97 3.42 2.82
C ALA A 235 27.98 2.60 1.99
N GLN A 236 26.68 2.87 2.16
CA GLN A 236 25.71 2.68 1.09
C GLN A 236 25.93 3.79 0.07
N GLY A 237 26.20 3.42 -1.18
CA GLY A 237 26.36 4.35 -2.30
C GLY A 237 27.74 4.99 -2.41
N ALA A 238 28.18 5.12 -3.66
CA ALA A 238 29.45 5.56 -4.16
C ALA A 238 29.98 6.84 -3.50
N ASN A 239 31.17 6.70 -2.92
CA ASN A 239 32.28 7.60 -3.20
C ASN A 239 33.58 6.84 -3.05
N ALA A 240 33.92 6.11 -4.11
CA ALA A 240 35.24 5.53 -4.35
C ALA A 240 36.26 6.56 -4.89
N LEU A 241 35.94 7.85 -4.86
CA LEU A 241 36.84 8.90 -5.31
C LEU A 241 37.41 9.61 -4.08
N GLU A 242 38.65 9.21 -3.74
CA GLU A 242 39.53 9.68 -2.66
C GLU A 242 39.65 8.82 -1.38
N LYS A 243 39.65 7.49 -1.50
CA LYS A 243 40.24 6.62 -0.46
C LYS A 243 41.23 5.64 -1.07
N GLY A 244 42.48 5.66 -0.59
CA GLY A 244 43.43 4.59 -0.84
C GLY A 244 42.91 3.24 -0.32
N PRO A 245 43.45 2.09 -0.77
CA PRO A 245 42.88 0.77 -0.49
C PRO A 245 42.81 0.50 1.02
N SER A 246 41.60 0.35 1.56
CA SER A 246 41.38 -0.07 2.95
C SER A 246 41.95 -1.48 3.16
N ARG A 247 43.00 -1.60 3.98
CA ARG A 247 43.66 -2.88 4.26
C ARG A 247 42.77 -3.76 5.15
N ALA A 248 42.54 -5.01 4.76
CA ALA A 248 41.86 -5.98 5.62
C ALA A 248 42.67 -6.23 6.90
N ILE A 249 42.01 -6.12 8.05
CA ILE A 249 42.57 -6.48 9.37
C ILE A 249 42.52 -8.00 9.51
N TYR A 250 41.36 -8.58 9.20
CA TYR A 250 41.13 -10.02 9.15
C TYR A 250 40.30 -10.41 7.93
N GLU A 251 40.50 -11.62 7.42
CA GLU A 251 39.72 -12.21 6.34
C GLU A 251 39.05 -13.49 6.85
N ILE A 252 37.80 -13.72 6.44
CA ILE A 252 36.95 -14.84 6.87
C ILE A 252 36.52 -15.65 5.65
N GLN A 253 36.72 -16.97 5.69
CA GLN A 253 36.38 -17.92 4.62
C GLN A 253 35.75 -19.21 5.15
N PRO A 254 34.64 -19.71 4.56
CA PRO A 254 33.74 -19.00 3.64
C PRO A 254 33.22 -17.69 4.26
N GLY A 255 32.67 -16.79 3.46
CA GLY A 255 32.25 -15.47 3.93
C GLY A 255 31.15 -15.59 5.00
N LEU A 256 31.26 -14.76 6.04
CA LEU A 256 30.30 -14.69 7.15
C LEU A 256 30.08 -13.22 7.50
N THR A 257 28.82 -12.79 7.43
CA THR A 257 28.38 -11.41 7.72
C THR A 257 27.78 -11.31 9.14
N GLY A 258 27.49 -10.10 9.61
CA GLY A 258 26.87 -9.84 10.92
C GLY A 258 27.80 -9.20 11.95
N TYR A 259 27.50 -9.40 13.25
CA TYR A 259 28.14 -8.70 14.37
C TYR A 259 29.29 -9.53 14.98
N PHE A 260 30.50 -8.98 14.96
CA PHE A 260 31.72 -9.61 15.49
C PHE A 260 32.28 -8.85 16.70
N ILE A 261 32.32 -9.50 17.86
CA ILE A 261 32.63 -8.87 19.15
C ILE A 261 34.14 -8.79 19.37
N SER A 262 34.65 -7.57 19.64
CA SER A 262 36.04 -7.36 20.07
C SER A 262 36.19 -7.08 21.57
N GLY A 263 35.18 -6.49 22.21
CA GLY A 263 35.28 -6.14 23.61
C GLY A 263 33.94 -5.85 24.27
N ARG A 264 33.75 -6.40 25.46
CA ARG A 264 32.59 -6.16 26.34
C ARG A 264 33.01 -5.33 27.54
N LYS A 265 32.42 -4.16 27.71
CA LYS A 265 32.82 -3.11 28.66
C LYS A 265 31.71 -2.83 29.67
N SER A 266 31.91 -3.28 30.91
CA SER A 266 30.97 -3.10 32.03
C SER A 266 31.22 -1.84 32.86
N TYR A 267 32.46 -1.34 32.85
CA TYR A 267 32.90 -0.26 33.73
C TYR A 267 32.90 1.06 32.97
N PHE A 268 32.33 2.11 33.56
CA PHE A 268 32.35 3.46 32.99
C PHE A 268 33.00 4.43 33.99
N ASP A 269 34.04 5.13 33.56
CA ASP A 269 34.67 6.20 34.35
C ASP A 269 34.00 7.53 34.00
N VAL A 270 33.23 8.06 34.94
CA VAL A 270 32.46 9.29 34.77
C VAL A 270 33.37 10.50 34.53
N GLU A 271 34.52 10.58 35.21
CA GLU A 271 35.42 11.73 35.07
C GLU A 271 36.16 11.71 33.73
N ARG A 272 36.60 10.51 33.31
CA ARG A 272 37.29 10.32 32.02
C ARG A 272 36.34 10.22 30.83
N LYS A 273 35.06 9.91 31.06
CA LYS A 273 34.03 9.69 30.04
C LYS A 273 34.36 8.51 29.13
N THR A 274 34.95 7.46 29.72
CA THR A 274 35.46 6.30 28.99
C THR A 274 34.98 5.00 29.60
N TRP A 275 34.62 4.07 28.71
CA TRP A 275 34.30 2.69 29.05
C TRP A 275 35.57 1.87 29.27
N SER A 276 35.51 0.85 30.12
CA SER A 276 36.62 -0.07 30.38
C SER A 276 36.11 -1.50 30.49
N LYS A 277 36.90 -2.44 29.98
CA LYS A 277 36.68 -3.88 30.16
C LYS A 277 37.27 -4.39 31.47
N LYS A 278 38.24 -3.67 32.07
CA LYS A 278 39.14 -4.17 33.13
C LYS A 278 39.62 -5.59 32.81
N LYS A 279 40.23 -5.74 31.62
CA LYS A 279 40.53 -7.03 30.99
C LYS A 279 41.34 -7.94 31.93
N GLN A 280 40.86 -9.17 32.10
CA GLN A 280 41.59 -10.26 32.75
C GLN A 280 41.60 -11.44 31.80
N THR A 281 42.73 -11.69 31.14
CA THR A 281 42.88 -12.77 30.17
C THR A 281 43.37 -14.06 30.83
N SER A 282 42.91 -15.17 30.27
CA SER A 282 43.41 -16.52 30.56
C SER A 282 43.69 -17.25 29.25
N THR A 283 44.60 -18.23 29.27
CA THR A 283 44.89 -19.03 28.08
C THR A 283 43.68 -19.88 27.71
N TYR A 284 43.33 -19.88 26.42
CA TYR A 284 42.23 -20.67 25.87
C TYR A 284 42.78 -21.85 25.08
N SER A 285 42.19 -23.03 25.29
CA SER A 285 42.57 -24.29 24.63
C SER A 285 41.33 -25.13 24.29
N GLY A 286 40.22 -24.47 23.98
CA GLY A 286 38.96 -25.13 23.67
C GLY A 286 38.91 -25.69 22.25
N LYS A 287 37.94 -26.58 22.01
CA LYS A 287 37.64 -27.17 20.72
C LYS A 287 36.16 -26.98 20.41
N VAL A 288 35.83 -26.84 19.12
CA VAL A 288 34.46 -26.78 18.61
C VAL A 288 34.15 -28.05 17.82
N SER A 289 32.92 -28.57 17.93
CA SER A 289 32.53 -29.81 17.23
C SER A 289 32.32 -29.62 15.71
N GLN A 290 31.94 -28.43 15.28
CA GLN A 290 31.82 -28.03 13.87
C GLN A 290 32.47 -26.66 13.67
N SER A 291 33.61 -26.61 12.99
CA SER A 291 34.28 -25.36 12.62
C SER A 291 34.06 -25.09 11.13
N SER A 292 33.06 -24.28 10.82
CA SER A 292 32.63 -24.01 9.43
C SER A 292 33.37 -22.85 8.77
N TYR A 293 34.09 -22.03 9.55
CA TYR A 293 34.74 -20.82 9.06
C TYR A 293 36.19 -20.74 9.51
N VAL A 294 37.00 -20.00 8.77
CA VAL A 294 38.41 -19.73 9.04
C VAL A 294 38.62 -18.23 9.08
N ILE A 295 39.20 -17.72 10.17
CA ILE A 295 39.63 -16.33 10.28
C ILE A 295 41.16 -16.26 10.20
N SER A 296 41.67 -15.33 9.39
CA SER A 296 43.12 -15.17 9.17
C SER A 296 43.54 -13.70 9.20
N GLY A 297 44.82 -13.45 9.49
CA GLY A 297 45.36 -12.09 9.53
C GLY A 297 46.83 -12.01 9.96
N ALA A 298 47.32 -10.78 10.12
CA ALA A 298 48.69 -10.49 10.54
C ALA A 298 48.74 -9.96 11.98
N LEU A 299 49.76 -10.39 12.72
CA LEU A 299 50.04 -10.02 14.10
C LEU A 299 51.42 -9.36 14.21
N ASN A 300 51.51 -8.36 15.07
CA ASN A 300 52.76 -7.76 15.52
C ASN A 300 52.98 -8.12 17.00
N GLN A 301 54.12 -7.70 17.56
CA GLN A 301 54.38 -7.86 18.99
C GLN A 301 53.28 -7.18 19.83
N GLY A 302 52.65 -7.92 20.73
CA GLY A 302 51.61 -7.44 21.64
C GLY A 302 50.38 -8.35 21.69
N ILE A 303 49.32 -7.84 22.31
CA ILE A 303 48.01 -8.51 22.39
C ILE A 303 47.06 -7.83 21.42
N LYS A 304 46.38 -8.63 20.61
CA LYS A 304 45.42 -8.22 19.60
C LYS A 304 44.06 -8.87 19.85
N SER A 305 42.97 -8.14 19.68
CA SER A 305 41.61 -8.64 19.79
C SER A 305 41.28 -9.48 18.57
N LEU A 306 40.72 -10.67 18.77
CA LEU A 306 40.24 -11.50 17.67
C LEU A 306 38.70 -11.48 17.66
N PRO A 307 38.08 -10.71 16.75
CA PRO A 307 36.64 -10.54 16.71
C PRO A 307 35.93 -11.81 16.25
N LEU A 308 34.91 -12.25 17.01
CA LEU A 308 34.06 -13.40 16.66
C LEU A 308 32.59 -13.10 16.95
N PRO A 309 31.64 -13.74 16.26
CA PRO A 309 30.22 -13.58 16.57
C PRO A 309 29.87 -14.11 17.95
N ASN A 310 28.77 -13.63 18.52
CA ASN A 310 28.29 -14.15 19.79
C ASN A 310 27.94 -15.63 19.66
N SER A 311 28.21 -16.43 20.69
CA SER A 311 28.04 -17.90 20.66
C SER A 311 29.04 -18.67 19.81
N TYR A 312 30.06 -18.03 19.24
CA TYR A 312 31.12 -18.71 18.48
C TYR A 312 32.41 -18.83 19.31
N ALA A 313 33.21 -19.85 19.00
CA ALA A 313 34.49 -20.11 19.63
C ALA A 313 35.52 -20.65 18.61
N LEU A 314 36.80 -20.61 18.99
CA LEU A 314 37.92 -21.08 18.16
C LEU A 314 38.17 -22.58 18.37
N ASP A 315 38.54 -23.29 17.30
CA ASP A 315 39.19 -24.61 17.41
C ASP A 315 40.71 -24.44 17.41
N THR A 316 41.32 -24.50 18.59
CA THR A 316 42.76 -24.27 18.74
C THR A 316 43.63 -25.30 18.02
N ASN A 317 43.09 -26.47 17.63
CA ASN A 317 43.86 -27.49 16.92
C ASN A 317 44.07 -27.15 15.44
N THR A 318 43.33 -26.18 14.92
CA THR A 318 43.38 -25.74 13.52
C THR A 318 44.29 -24.53 13.31
N LEU A 319 44.90 -24.01 14.39
CA LEU A 319 45.79 -22.86 14.32
C LEU A 319 47.00 -23.19 13.42
N THR A 320 47.10 -22.45 12.32
CA THR A 320 48.29 -22.41 11.45
C THR A 320 48.91 -21.02 11.55
N TYR A 321 50.24 -20.95 11.50
CA TYR A 321 50.95 -19.69 11.60
C TYR A 321 52.28 -19.72 10.85
N GLU A 322 52.70 -18.54 10.38
CA GLU A 322 54.07 -18.30 9.92
C GLU A 322 54.72 -17.25 10.83
N GLY A 323 55.96 -17.48 11.26
CA GLY A 323 56.65 -16.61 12.23
C GLY A 323 56.57 -17.10 13.67
N VAL A 324 56.26 -16.20 14.61
CA VAL A 324 56.18 -16.52 16.05
C VAL A 324 54.81 -17.09 16.41
N GLU A 325 54.77 -18.25 17.07
CA GLU A 325 53.52 -18.88 17.51
C GLU A 325 52.67 -17.92 18.38
N PRO A 326 51.44 -17.60 17.95
CA PRO A 326 50.54 -16.76 18.72
C PRO A 326 49.84 -17.57 19.82
N ARG A 327 49.70 -16.96 21.01
CA ARG A 327 48.94 -17.53 22.13
C ARG A 327 47.51 -17.04 22.09
N ILE A 328 46.56 -17.97 22.15
CA ILE A 328 45.14 -17.67 22.18
C ILE A 328 44.70 -17.44 23.63
N LEU A 329 44.05 -16.30 23.86
CA LEU A 329 43.55 -15.89 25.17
C LEU A 329 42.04 -15.63 25.09
N ARG A 330 41.32 -15.87 26.19
CA ARG A 330 39.92 -15.45 26.37
C ARG A 330 39.82 -14.65 27.66
N ASP A 331 39.10 -13.53 27.63
CA ASP A 331 38.86 -12.72 28.83
C ASP A 331 37.65 -13.19 29.64
N GLN A 332 37.44 -12.56 30.80
CA GLN A 332 36.34 -12.87 31.71
C GLN A 332 34.94 -12.66 31.12
N ASN A 333 34.84 -11.93 30.01
CA ASN A 333 33.59 -11.64 29.30
C ASN A 333 33.45 -12.45 28.01
N GLY A 334 34.37 -13.37 27.74
CA GLY A 334 34.31 -14.31 26.63
C GLY A 334 34.89 -13.77 25.32
N CYS A 335 35.52 -12.59 25.31
CA CYS A 335 36.18 -12.04 24.11
C CYS A 335 37.54 -12.71 23.89
N PHE A 336 37.90 -12.94 22.63
CA PHE A 336 39.12 -13.64 22.24
C PHE A 336 40.25 -12.66 21.88
N TYR A 337 41.49 -13.09 22.14
CA TYR A 337 42.68 -12.33 21.84
C TYR A 337 43.81 -13.23 21.36
N LEU A 338 44.70 -12.70 20.54
CA LEU A 338 45.96 -13.31 20.13
C LEU A 338 47.13 -12.50 20.70
N GLU A 339 47.99 -13.16 21.49
CA GLU A 339 49.23 -12.59 21.99
C GLU A 339 50.41 -13.12 21.17
N SER A 340 51.19 -12.24 20.54
CA SER A 340 52.42 -12.62 19.86
C SER A 340 53.62 -11.84 20.41
N ARG A 341 54.79 -12.50 20.47
CA ARG A 341 56.06 -11.88 20.87
C ARG A 341 56.81 -11.23 19.70
N GLY A 342 56.30 -11.37 18.48
CA GLY A 342 56.89 -10.82 17.27
C GLY A 342 55.94 -10.87 16.08
N PRO A 343 56.41 -10.50 14.88
CA PRO A 343 55.60 -10.60 13.66
C PRO A 343 55.17 -12.05 13.38
N SER A 344 53.91 -12.26 13.05
CA SER A 344 53.37 -13.55 12.63
C SER A 344 52.14 -13.38 11.74
N THR A 345 51.89 -14.27 10.80
CA THR A 345 50.58 -14.46 10.18
C THR A 345 49.91 -15.68 10.77
N PHE A 346 48.59 -15.67 10.88
CA PHE A 346 47.83 -16.80 11.42
C PHE A 346 46.58 -17.09 10.59
N SER A 347 46.10 -18.33 10.69
CA SER A 347 44.79 -18.76 10.23
C SER A 347 44.25 -19.81 11.20
N ILE A 348 43.00 -19.66 11.62
CA ILE A 348 42.37 -20.53 12.62
C ILE A 348 40.88 -20.71 12.33
N SER A 349 40.38 -21.93 12.51
CA SER A 349 38.97 -22.24 12.33
C SER A 349 38.14 -21.88 13.55
N PHE A 350 36.89 -21.48 13.32
CA PHE A 350 35.90 -21.14 14.35
C PHE A 350 34.50 -21.62 13.95
N GLY A 351 33.61 -21.71 14.93
CA GLY A 351 32.23 -22.18 14.76
C GLY A 351 31.40 -22.00 16.03
N LYS A 352 30.12 -22.42 15.99
CA LYS A 352 29.20 -22.32 17.14
C LYS A 352 29.72 -23.16 18.31
N GLU A 353 29.80 -22.56 19.49
CA GLU A 353 30.31 -23.18 20.72
C GLU A 353 29.32 -24.25 21.22
N ASP A 354 29.80 -25.47 21.50
CA ASP A 354 28.96 -26.58 22.01
C ASP A 354 28.31 -26.25 23.37
N PHE A 355 29.01 -25.43 24.16
CA PHE A 355 28.55 -24.94 25.45
C PHE A 355 28.76 -23.42 25.52
N LEU A 356 27.66 -22.67 25.42
CA LEU A 356 27.70 -21.21 25.43
C LEU A 356 28.44 -20.66 26.65
N PHE A 357 29.48 -19.86 26.42
CA PHE A 357 30.06 -19.05 27.46
C PHE A 357 29.12 -17.92 27.86
N ILE A 358 28.60 -17.99 29.09
CA ILE A 358 27.74 -16.96 29.65
C ILE A 358 28.46 -16.29 30.84
N GLY A 359 29.11 -15.16 30.57
CA GLY A 359 29.67 -14.31 31.62
C GLY A 359 28.54 -13.76 32.49
N LYS A 360 28.59 -13.90 33.81
CA LYS A 360 27.54 -13.36 34.70
C LYS A 360 27.67 -11.84 34.84
N PRO A 361 26.56 -11.10 35.06
CA PRO A 361 26.62 -9.68 35.36
C PRO A 361 27.45 -9.36 36.61
N VAL A 362 28.16 -8.25 36.56
CA VAL A 362 28.88 -7.66 37.69
C VAL A 362 28.10 -6.48 38.28
N PRO A 363 28.37 -6.04 39.53
CA PRO A 363 27.66 -4.90 40.13
C PRO A 363 27.67 -3.63 39.27
N GLU A 364 28.76 -3.41 38.54
CA GLU A 364 28.93 -2.28 37.64
C GLU A 364 27.96 -2.28 36.47
N ASP A 365 27.42 -3.44 36.06
CA ASP A 365 26.42 -3.53 34.98
C ASP A 365 25.09 -2.86 35.33
N THR A 366 24.88 -2.46 36.59
CA THR A 366 23.69 -1.71 37.05
C THR A 366 24.03 -0.35 37.69
N SER A 367 25.29 0.04 37.66
CA SER A 367 25.78 1.28 38.27
C SER A 367 25.49 2.49 37.39
N SER A 368 25.18 3.64 37.99
CA SER A 368 24.90 4.88 37.25
C SER A 368 26.11 5.33 36.42
N LEU A 369 25.87 5.77 35.19
CA LEU A 369 26.88 6.34 34.28
C LEU A 369 27.05 7.84 34.43
N TYR A 370 26.13 8.49 35.14
CA TYR A 370 26.07 9.95 35.21
C TYR A 370 25.71 10.41 36.62
N LYS A 371 25.97 11.70 36.84
CA LYS A 371 25.59 12.45 38.04
C LYS A 371 24.51 13.45 37.65
N GLY A 372 23.66 13.82 38.60
CA GLY A 372 22.56 14.75 38.34
C GLY A 372 21.36 14.06 37.69
N VAL A 373 20.66 14.80 36.83
CA VAL A 373 19.46 14.38 36.11
C VAL A 373 19.67 14.59 34.62
N LEU A 374 19.05 13.72 33.82
CA LEU A 374 18.92 13.91 32.37
C LEU A 374 17.81 14.94 32.09
N SER A 375 17.53 15.20 30.81
CA SER A 375 16.39 16.03 30.41
C SER A 375 15.08 15.51 31.00
N GLU A 376 14.12 16.43 31.20
CA GLU A 376 12.82 16.09 31.76
C GLU A 376 12.10 14.99 30.94
N LYS A 377 12.22 15.05 29.60
CA LYS A 377 11.69 14.04 28.68
C LYS A 377 12.28 12.65 28.97
N THR A 378 13.62 12.57 29.07
CA THR A 378 14.31 11.31 29.31
C THR A 378 14.06 10.76 30.72
N GLU A 379 14.04 11.62 31.74
CA GLU A 379 13.71 11.22 33.12
C GLU A 379 12.27 10.71 33.24
N LYS A 380 11.33 11.32 32.52
CA LYS A 380 9.95 10.86 32.44
C LYS A 380 9.89 9.48 31.78
N LYS A 381 10.58 9.28 30.65
CA LYS A 381 10.66 7.99 29.96
C LYS A 381 11.19 6.89 30.89
N ILE A 382 12.30 7.14 31.59
CA ILE A 382 12.91 6.17 32.53
C ILE A 382 11.91 5.76 33.62
N LYS A 383 11.16 6.70 34.18
CA LYS A 383 10.16 6.43 35.23
C LYS A 383 8.98 5.59 34.72
N ASN A 384 8.64 5.74 33.44
CA ASN A 384 7.51 5.04 32.81
C ASN A 384 7.88 3.64 32.27
N LEU A 385 9.15 3.23 32.33
CA LEU A 385 9.58 1.92 31.85
C LEU A 385 8.91 0.77 32.63
N HIS A 386 8.22 -0.10 31.92
CA HIS A 386 7.46 -1.21 32.48
C HIS A 386 7.68 -2.51 31.69
N GLY A 387 7.23 -3.65 32.23
CA GLY A 387 7.38 -4.97 31.60
C GLY A 387 8.68 -5.70 31.97
N SER A 388 9.01 -6.73 31.19
CA SER A 388 10.21 -7.56 31.31
C SER A 388 11.49 -6.75 31.02
N ILE A 389 12.65 -7.33 31.33
CA ILE A 389 13.93 -6.66 31.07
C ILE A 389 14.10 -6.33 29.59
N LEU A 390 13.78 -7.28 28.71
CA LEU A 390 13.88 -7.08 27.25
C LEU A 390 12.85 -6.06 26.75
N GLN A 391 11.63 -6.03 27.32
CA GLN A 391 10.63 -5.02 26.98
C GLN A 391 11.08 -3.61 27.38
N LYS A 392 11.71 -3.44 28.55
CA LYS A 392 12.30 -2.15 28.96
C LYS A 392 13.45 -1.74 28.04
N ALA A 393 14.31 -2.68 27.66
CA ALA A 393 15.38 -2.43 26.69
C ALA A 393 14.81 -1.96 25.35
N GLU A 394 13.78 -2.61 24.84
CA GLU A 394 13.14 -2.20 23.61
C GLU A 394 12.51 -0.80 23.70
N GLN A 395 11.83 -0.49 24.81
CA GLN A 395 11.30 0.86 25.07
C GLN A 395 12.38 1.94 25.05
N VAL A 396 13.56 1.67 25.60
CA VAL A 396 14.67 2.61 25.60
C VAL A 396 15.30 2.71 24.20
N ARG A 397 15.39 1.60 23.46
CA ARG A 397 15.92 1.58 22.09
C ARG A 397 15.09 2.48 21.20
N GLN A 398 13.77 2.26 21.15
CA GLN A 398 12.85 3.05 20.35
C GLN A 398 12.89 4.53 20.73
N TYR A 399 12.95 4.84 22.02
CA TYR A 399 13.10 6.23 22.49
C TYR A 399 14.36 6.90 21.93
N ILE A 400 15.49 6.21 21.87
CA ILE A 400 16.71 6.79 21.28
C ILE A 400 16.55 6.98 19.78
N LEU A 401 16.04 5.99 19.06
CA LEU A 401 15.81 6.06 17.61
C LEU A 401 14.84 7.19 17.21
N ALA A 402 13.85 7.49 18.05
CA ALA A 402 12.87 8.55 17.85
C ALA A 402 13.42 9.96 18.10
N ASN A 403 14.44 10.10 18.95
CA ASN A 403 14.90 11.40 19.47
C ASN A 403 16.26 11.85 18.94
N HIS A 404 16.96 11.00 18.19
CA HIS A 404 18.29 11.29 17.67
C HIS A 404 18.44 10.86 16.21
N PHE A 405 19.47 11.42 15.56
CA PHE A 405 19.90 11.06 14.22
C PHE A 405 21.38 10.71 14.17
N TYR A 406 21.81 9.94 13.17
CA TYR A 406 23.23 9.71 12.90
C TYR A 406 23.84 10.91 12.16
N PRO A 407 25.06 11.37 12.52
CA PRO A 407 25.67 12.54 11.88
C PRO A 407 26.21 12.29 10.46
N GLY A 408 26.31 13.36 9.67
CA GLY A 408 27.06 13.41 8.41
C GLY A 408 26.51 12.54 7.30
N GLY A 409 25.21 12.22 7.29
CA GLY A 409 24.64 11.32 6.28
C GLY A 409 25.19 9.90 6.36
N GLY A 410 25.72 9.48 7.53
CA GLY A 410 26.48 8.24 7.66
C GLY A 410 27.99 8.40 7.39
N ASN A 411 28.52 9.62 7.31
CA ASN A 411 29.96 9.85 7.16
C ASN A 411 30.71 9.60 8.47
N LEU A 412 31.77 8.78 8.42
CA LEU A 412 32.59 8.52 9.60
C LEU A 412 33.17 9.78 10.23
N GLN A 413 33.83 10.60 9.42
CA GLN A 413 34.67 11.66 9.94
C GLN A 413 33.83 12.62 10.78
N SER A 414 32.59 12.86 10.35
CA SER A 414 31.60 13.60 11.14
C SER A 414 31.19 12.85 12.41
N ALA A 415 31.00 11.52 12.38
CA ALA A 415 30.73 10.72 13.58
C ALA A 415 31.90 10.77 14.60
N GLN A 416 33.14 10.60 14.15
CA GLN A 416 34.34 10.71 14.99
C GLN A 416 34.50 12.10 15.58
N ALA A 417 34.37 13.14 14.76
CA ALA A 417 34.45 14.53 15.19
C ALA A 417 33.34 14.84 16.22
N LEU A 418 32.12 14.35 16.01
CA LEU A 418 31.02 14.53 16.95
C LEU A 418 31.31 13.86 18.29
N GLN A 419 31.75 12.60 18.28
CA GLN A 419 32.11 11.89 19.50
C GLN A 419 33.21 12.63 20.27
N HIS A 420 34.26 13.07 19.56
CA HIS A 420 35.36 13.83 20.13
C HIS A 420 34.88 15.15 20.73
N LYS A 421 34.10 15.94 19.98
CA LYS A 421 33.45 17.17 20.45
C LYS A 421 32.65 16.95 21.74
N LEU A 422 31.70 16.00 21.72
CA LEU A 422 30.87 15.69 22.88
C LEU A 422 31.72 15.31 24.09
N ARG A 423 32.84 14.61 23.87
CA ARG A 423 33.76 14.24 24.93
C ARG A 423 34.54 15.45 25.43
N VAL A 424 35.21 16.23 24.58
CA VAL A 424 36.12 17.31 25.01
C VAL A 424 35.40 18.52 25.59
N GLU A 425 34.22 18.87 25.07
CA GLU A 425 33.42 19.99 25.56
C GLU A 425 32.65 19.66 26.85
N SER A 426 32.65 18.39 27.27
CA SER A 426 31.94 17.94 28.46
C SER A 426 32.87 17.68 29.64
N THR A 427 32.36 17.89 30.84
CA THR A 427 32.89 17.38 32.10
C THR A 427 32.21 16.06 32.47
N GLY A 428 32.72 15.35 33.47
CA GLY A 428 32.03 14.14 33.95
C GLY A 428 30.62 14.36 34.49
N ASN A 429 30.28 15.59 34.91
CA ASN A 429 28.95 15.91 35.46
C ASN A 429 27.89 16.23 34.40
N ASN A 430 28.30 16.55 33.17
CA ASN A 430 27.38 16.96 32.09
C ASN A 430 27.57 16.18 30.79
N TYR A 431 28.49 15.21 30.72
CA TYR A 431 28.71 14.43 29.50
C TYR A 431 27.47 13.68 29.03
N LEU A 432 26.82 12.93 29.91
CA LEU A 432 25.59 12.22 29.55
C LEU A 432 24.42 13.17 29.33
N GLN A 433 24.39 14.33 30.00
CA GLN A 433 23.38 15.37 29.75
C GLN A 433 23.57 16.01 28.37
N ASN A 434 24.80 16.24 27.94
CA ASN A 434 25.10 16.76 26.62
C ASN A 434 24.81 15.72 25.54
N ILE A 435 25.10 14.44 25.78
CA ILE A 435 24.64 13.33 24.92
C ILE A 435 23.11 13.30 24.86
N ASP A 436 22.44 13.47 26.00
CA ASP A 436 20.99 13.41 26.07
C ASP A 436 20.31 14.53 25.27
N LEU A 437 20.91 15.72 25.26
CA LEU A 437 20.43 16.91 24.54
C LEU A 437 20.92 17.00 23.08
N SER A 438 21.93 16.22 22.70
CA SER A 438 22.48 16.25 21.34
C SER A 438 21.46 15.72 20.34
N GLU A 439 21.19 16.45 19.27
CA GLU A 439 20.32 15.97 18.19
C GLU A 439 20.95 14.78 17.45
N TYR A 440 22.27 14.82 17.26
CA TYR A 440 23.01 13.78 16.55
C TYR A 440 23.77 12.90 17.53
N LEU A 441 23.77 11.58 17.29
CA LEU A 441 24.54 10.59 18.05
C LEU A 441 25.07 9.50 17.12
N GLU A 442 26.37 9.24 17.22
CA GLU A 442 26.99 8.06 16.61
C GLU A 442 26.84 6.81 17.50
N CYS A 443 27.18 5.63 16.96
CA CYS A 443 26.88 4.33 17.56
C CYS A 443 27.35 4.18 19.01
N TYR A 444 28.52 4.70 19.39
CA TYR A 444 29.02 4.62 20.75
C TYR A 444 28.29 5.55 21.73
N SER A 445 28.05 6.79 21.34
CA SER A 445 27.34 7.77 22.16
C SER A 445 25.87 7.38 22.34
N ALA A 446 25.23 6.88 21.27
CA ALA A 446 23.87 6.34 21.30
C ALA A 446 23.75 5.14 22.25
N ASN A 447 24.63 4.15 22.11
CA ASN A 447 24.64 2.97 22.98
C ASN A 447 25.07 3.30 24.43
N THR A 448 25.91 4.32 24.62
CA THR A 448 26.22 4.84 25.97
C THR A 448 24.99 5.45 26.63
N LYS A 449 24.18 6.23 25.88
CA LYS A 449 22.90 6.77 26.35
C LYS A 449 21.91 5.65 26.69
N PHE A 450 21.80 4.65 25.81
CA PHE A 450 20.96 3.47 25.99
C PHE A 450 21.25 2.76 27.31
N ILE A 451 22.53 2.49 27.58
CA ILE A 451 22.97 1.86 28.82
C ILE A 451 22.70 2.77 30.02
N ALA A 452 22.91 4.09 29.91
CA ALA A 452 22.64 5.03 30.99
C ALA A 452 21.17 4.99 31.44
N MET A 453 20.23 4.97 30.49
CA MET A 453 18.80 4.88 30.77
C MET A 453 18.43 3.51 31.39
N LEU A 454 18.96 2.41 30.85
CA LEU A 454 18.70 1.06 31.37
C LEU A 454 19.21 0.88 32.80
N ARG A 455 20.44 1.33 33.09
CA ARG A 455 21.03 1.21 34.42
C ARG A 455 20.35 2.11 35.44
N ALA A 456 19.82 3.26 35.02
CA ALA A 456 18.93 4.07 35.86
C ALA A 456 17.66 3.28 36.26
N ALA A 457 17.14 2.45 35.35
CA ALA A 457 16.04 1.53 35.59
C ALA A 457 16.44 0.17 36.21
N LYS A 458 17.68 0.04 36.70
CA LYS A 458 18.24 -1.18 37.31
C LYS A 458 18.29 -2.41 36.41
N VAL A 459 18.30 -2.21 35.10
CA VAL A 459 18.53 -3.27 34.13
C VAL A 459 20.05 -3.45 33.92
N PRO A 460 20.60 -4.67 34.09
CA PRO A 460 22.01 -4.91 33.84
C PRO A 460 22.30 -4.82 32.34
N SER A 461 23.21 -3.93 31.96
CA SER A 461 23.59 -3.69 30.57
C SER A 461 25.05 -3.29 30.45
N ARG A 462 25.68 -3.57 29.30
CA ARG A 462 27.09 -3.27 29.05
C ARG A 462 27.32 -2.85 27.59
N LEU A 463 28.39 -2.09 27.36
CA LEU A 463 28.76 -1.66 26.02
C LEU A 463 29.56 -2.75 25.34
N VAL A 464 29.30 -2.98 24.06
CA VAL A 464 30.09 -3.83 23.19
C VAL A 464 30.72 -3.00 22.08
N THR A 465 31.98 -3.27 21.82
CA THR A 465 32.74 -2.67 20.72
C THR A 465 33.25 -3.80 19.84
N GLY A 466 33.10 -3.68 18.53
CA GLY A 466 33.42 -4.76 17.60
C GLY A 466 33.30 -4.30 16.16
N TYR A 467 32.79 -5.19 15.31
CA TYR A 467 32.62 -4.94 13.88
C TYR A 467 31.25 -5.41 13.40
N HIS A 468 30.59 -4.63 12.54
CA HIS A 468 29.44 -5.02 11.74
C HIS A 468 29.90 -5.26 10.30
N VAL A 469 29.70 -6.46 9.77
CA VAL A 469 30.20 -6.89 8.46
C VAL A 469 29.01 -7.16 7.54
N GLU A 470 28.75 -6.29 6.56
CA GLU A 470 27.50 -6.30 5.77
C GLU A 470 27.61 -7.01 4.40
N GLY A 471 28.76 -7.59 4.03
CA GLY A 471 28.91 -8.22 2.72
C GLY A 471 30.10 -9.17 2.58
N GLN A 472 30.07 -9.94 1.49
CA GLN A 472 31.16 -10.81 1.06
C GLN A 472 31.51 -10.60 -0.42
N LYS A 473 32.76 -10.85 -0.79
CA LYS A 473 33.23 -10.89 -2.18
C LYS A 473 34.05 -12.16 -2.38
N ASP A 474 33.79 -12.91 -3.45
CA ASP A 474 34.47 -14.17 -3.77
C ASP A 474 34.46 -15.16 -2.58
N ASN A 475 33.30 -15.34 -1.93
CA ASN A 475 33.12 -16.17 -0.73
C ASN A 475 34.07 -15.82 0.43
N THR A 476 34.47 -14.55 0.54
CA THR A 476 35.34 -14.03 1.59
C THR A 476 34.75 -12.76 2.19
N SER A 477 34.64 -12.71 3.51
CA SER A 477 34.28 -11.49 4.25
C SER A 477 35.52 -10.84 4.83
N LYS A 478 35.55 -9.50 4.84
CA LYS A 478 36.71 -8.73 5.31
C LYS A 478 36.34 -7.87 6.50
N ILE A 479 37.03 -8.07 7.62
CA ILE A 479 37.00 -7.13 8.74
C ILE A 479 38.03 -6.06 8.44
N THR A 480 37.57 -4.82 8.30
CA THR A 480 38.41 -3.66 7.99
C THR A 480 38.28 -2.62 9.08
N GLN A 481 39.05 -1.54 8.97
CA GLN A 481 38.80 -0.37 9.82
C GLN A 481 37.37 0.13 9.60
N ASN A 482 36.84 0.06 8.36
CA ASN A 482 35.51 0.54 8.00
C ASN A 482 34.33 -0.37 8.38
N SER A 483 34.58 -1.49 9.05
CA SER A 483 33.51 -2.36 9.52
C SER A 483 33.29 -2.20 11.02
N GLY A 484 33.95 -1.25 11.68
CA GLY A 484 33.88 -1.18 13.14
C GLY A 484 32.52 -0.64 13.61
N HIS A 485 32.09 -1.04 14.80
CA HIS A 485 30.79 -0.64 15.34
C HIS A 485 30.73 -0.75 16.87
N ALA A 486 29.73 -0.11 17.48
CA ALA A 486 29.43 -0.22 18.91
C ALA A 486 27.94 -0.46 19.12
N TRP A 487 27.63 -1.40 20.00
CA TRP A 487 26.27 -1.76 20.38
C TRP A 487 26.19 -2.07 21.87
N SER A 488 25.02 -2.49 22.36
CA SER A 488 24.80 -2.83 23.75
C SER A 488 24.42 -4.29 23.93
N GLU A 489 24.76 -4.86 25.09
CA GLU A 489 24.24 -6.15 25.53
C GLU A 489 23.43 -5.95 26.81
N VAL A 490 22.26 -6.59 26.88
CA VAL A 490 21.35 -6.55 28.03
C VAL A 490 21.21 -7.94 28.63
N TRP A 491 21.30 -8.04 29.96
CA TRP A 491 21.12 -9.31 30.65
C TRP A 491 19.64 -9.63 30.85
N ASP A 492 19.13 -10.66 30.18
CA ASP A 492 17.70 -11.03 30.25
C ASP A 492 17.30 -11.83 31.50
N GLY A 493 18.28 -12.20 32.33
CA GLY A 493 18.12 -13.10 33.47
C GLY A 493 18.88 -14.42 33.31
N SER A 494 19.15 -14.82 32.07
CA SER A 494 19.78 -16.08 31.69
C SER A 494 20.99 -15.90 30.77
N ARG A 495 20.96 -14.93 29.86
CA ARG A 495 22.02 -14.65 28.88
C ARG A 495 22.09 -13.16 28.56
N TRP A 496 23.17 -12.78 27.89
CA TRP A 496 23.31 -11.45 27.29
C TRP A 496 22.67 -11.46 25.90
N VAL A 497 21.83 -10.46 25.65
CA VAL A 497 21.12 -10.27 24.37
C VAL A 497 21.60 -8.96 23.75
N ARG A 498 22.01 -8.99 22.48
CA ARG A 498 22.41 -7.79 21.73
C ARG A 498 21.19 -6.87 21.50
N PHE A 499 21.41 -5.58 21.71
CA PHE A 499 20.57 -4.47 21.28
C PHE A 499 21.46 -3.42 20.63
N ASP A 500 21.03 -2.90 19.48
CA ASP A 500 21.65 -1.74 18.86
C ASP A 500 20.71 -0.54 18.91
N ALA A 501 21.15 0.53 19.57
CA ALA A 501 20.41 1.78 19.70
C ALA A 501 20.92 2.89 18.75
N THR A 502 21.70 2.53 17.73
CA THR A 502 22.25 3.49 16.76
C THR A 502 21.12 4.10 15.91
N PRO A 503 20.88 5.42 15.96
CA PRO A 503 19.85 6.07 15.16
C PRO A 503 20.21 6.07 13.67
N GLN A 504 19.22 6.29 12.80
CA GLN A 504 19.46 6.48 11.36
C GLN A 504 19.95 7.90 11.07
N ALA A 505 20.72 8.06 10.00
CA ALA A 505 20.95 9.39 9.44
C ALA A 505 19.63 9.99 8.97
N LYS A 506 19.52 11.33 8.95
CA LYS A 506 18.37 11.96 8.30
C LYS A 506 18.38 11.56 6.81
N PRO A 507 17.26 11.08 6.24
CA PRO A 507 17.18 10.73 4.82
C PRO A 507 17.68 11.86 3.91
N GLU A 508 17.38 13.11 4.27
CA GLU A 508 17.80 14.31 3.57
C GLU A 508 19.30 14.65 3.68
N ASP A 509 20.01 14.08 4.66
CA ASP A 509 21.46 14.25 4.83
C ASP A 509 22.27 13.18 4.05
N GLY A 510 21.59 12.20 3.43
CA GLY A 510 22.24 11.11 2.68
C GLY A 510 22.80 11.55 1.33
N ASN A 511 23.98 11.05 0.96
CA ASN A 511 24.54 11.23 -0.38
C ASN A 511 23.85 10.27 -1.36
N ASN A 512 22.96 10.80 -2.22
CA ASN A 512 22.39 10.08 -3.36
C ASN A 512 23.45 9.79 -4.44
N GLU A 513 24.26 8.73 -4.26
CA GLU A 513 25.00 8.11 -5.36
C GLU A 513 25.03 6.58 -5.18
N SER A 514 23.91 5.88 -5.30
CA SER A 514 23.90 4.40 -5.32
C SER A 514 24.49 3.86 -6.65
N GLY A 515 25.82 3.76 -6.73
CA GLY A 515 26.56 3.28 -7.90
C GLY A 515 27.75 2.37 -7.56
N GLY A 516 27.58 1.45 -6.60
CA GLY A 516 28.59 0.43 -6.26
C GLY A 516 28.19 -0.96 -6.79
N GLU A 517 29.19 -1.81 -7.11
CA GLU A 517 28.98 -3.22 -7.46
C GLU A 517 28.10 -3.92 -6.39
N PRO A 518 27.11 -4.75 -6.78
CA PRO A 518 26.30 -5.50 -5.83
C PRO A 518 27.19 -6.45 -5.01
N MET A 519 27.11 -6.35 -3.68
CA MET A 519 27.68 -7.35 -2.76
C MET A 519 26.58 -8.36 -2.44
N ASN A 520 26.84 -9.66 -2.62
CA ASN A 520 25.87 -10.68 -2.21
C ASN A 520 25.71 -10.67 -0.67
N PRO A 521 24.48 -10.75 -0.14
CA PRO A 521 24.25 -11.02 1.26
C PRO A 521 24.79 -12.44 1.55
N GLY A 522 25.93 -12.50 2.24
CA GLY A 522 26.48 -13.77 2.70
C GLY A 522 25.69 -14.35 3.86
N GLU A 523 26.00 -15.61 4.20
CA GLU A 523 25.48 -16.24 5.42
C GLU A 523 25.71 -15.31 6.62
N GLN A 524 24.65 -14.97 7.34
CA GLN A 524 24.70 -14.07 8.50
C GLN A 524 24.92 -14.88 9.78
N ALA A 525 25.88 -14.44 10.60
CA ALA A 525 26.14 -15.09 11.88
C ALA A 525 24.94 -14.94 12.83
N ASP A 526 24.37 -16.06 13.26
CA ASP A 526 23.36 -16.11 14.32
C ASP A 526 24.01 -15.79 15.67
N ASP A 527 23.83 -14.55 16.11
CA ASP A 527 24.37 -14.02 17.36
C ASP A 527 23.34 -13.99 18.50
N GLY A 528 22.11 -14.45 18.23
CA GLY A 528 21.00 -14.45 19.17
C GLY A 528 20.54 -13.05 19.63
N GLY A 529 20.89 -12.00 18.89
CA GLY A 529 20.50 -10.62 19.12
C GLY A 529 19.08 -10.29 18.71
N GLN A 530 18.60 -9.12 19.14
CA GLN A 530 17.40 -8.51 18.58
C GLN A 530 17.83 -7.61 17.42
N GLU A 531 17.39 -7.92 16.21
CA GLU A 531 17.73 -7.10 15.04
C GLU A 531 17.15 -5.69 15.16
N SER A 532 17.88 -4.73 14.60
CA SER A 532 17.35 -3.37 14.47
C SER A 532 16.21 -3.36 13.44
N PRO A 533 15.20 -2.48 13.56
CA PRO A 533 14.24 -2.25 12.48
C PRO A 533 14.91 -1.89 11.14
N GLN A 534 16.17 -1.43 11.20
CA GLN A 534 17.00 -1.08 10.04
C GLN A 534 17.48 -2.35 9.31
N ASP A 535 17.88 -3.38 10.05
CA ASP A 535 18.34 -4.67 9.51
C ASP A 535 17.17 -5.45 8.86
N ILE A 536 15.96 -5.32 9.41
CA ILE A 536 14.74 -5.98 8.90
C ILE A 536 14.29 -5.37 7.56
N ASN A 537 14.27 -4.04 7.45
CA ASN A 537 13.87 -3.35 6.21
C ASN A 537 14.87 -3.54 5.06
N GLN A 538 16.15 -3.77 5.38
CA GLN A 538 17.14 -4.13 4.36
C GLN A 538 16.92 -5.56 3.86
N GLN A 539 16.68 -6.54 4.75
CA GLN A 539 16.39 -7.93 4.35
C GLN A 539 15.18 -8.05 3.40
N GLN A 540 14.12 -7.27 3.60
CA GLN A 540 12.94 -7.30 2.72
C GLN A 540 13.18 -6.68 1.33
N ASN A 541 14.07 -5.67 1.21
CA ASN A 541 14.43 -5.06 -0.07
C ASN A 541 15.40 -5.92 -0.90
N TYR A 542 16.13 -6.85 -0.25
CA TYR A 542 17.03 -7.78 -0.93
C TYR A 542 16.32 -9.08 -1.37
N ASP A 543 15.26 -9.52 -0.69
CA ASP A 543 14.47 -10.71 -1.06
C ASP A 543 13.73 -10.58 -2.41
N GLU A 544 13.47 -9.35 -2.89
CA GLU A 544 12.96 -9.10 -4.26
C GLU A 544 14.05 -9.15 -5.35
N SER A 545 15.34 -9.22 -4.97
CA SER A 545 16.48 -9.08 -5.89
C SER A 545 17.41 -10.31 -6.01
N GLU A 546 17.20 -11.38 -5.23
CA GLU A 546 17.97 -12.63 -5.36
C GLU A 546 17.07 -13.86 -5.53
N LYS A 547 16.57 -14.05 -6.76
CA LYS A 547 16.33 -15.38 -7.33
C LYS A 547 17.05 -15.53 -8.66
N SER A 548 18.39 -15.42 -8.62
CA SER A 548 19.26 -15.90 -9.69
C SER A 548 20.65 -16.29 -9.17
N ASN A 549 20.83 -17.61 -9.06
CA ASN A 549 22.06 -18.42 -9.22
C ASN A 549 23.20 -18.38 -8.20
N ALA A 550 23.41 -19.54 -7.55
CA ALA A 550 24.70 -20.25 -7.46
C ALA A 550 24.43 -21.72 -7.07
N SER A 551 24.60 -22.72 -7.96
CA SER A 551 25.83 -23.36 -8.47
C SER A 551 26.22 -24.63 -7.70
N ASP A 552 26.53 -25.64 -8.49
CA ASP A 552 26.97 -27.00 -8.20
C ASP A 552 28.28 -27.11 -7.37
N SER A 553 28.39 -28.13 -6.51
CA SER A 553 29.29 -29.29 -6.73
C SER A 553 29.91 -29.94 -5.47
N SER A 554 29.66 -31.25 -5.41
CA SER A 554 30.61 -32.36 -5.22
C SER A 554 31.31 -32.66 -3.88
N THR A 555 31.42 -33.96 -3.58
CA THR A 555 32.32 -34.52 -2.56
C THR A 555 33.03 -35.77 -3.07
N GLU A 556 34.36 -35.67 -3.15
CA GLU A 556 35.44 -36.64 -2.88
C GLU A 556 35.40 -38.11 -3.41
N ASN A 557 36.46 -38.51 -4.15
CA ASN A 557 37.53 -39.33 -3.55
C ASN A 557 38.79 -39.54 -4.43
N LYS A 558 39.94 -39.64 -3.75
CA LYS A 558 41.31 -39.90 -4.25
C LYS A 558 41.47 -41.28 -4.92
N LYS A 559 42.32 -41.33 -5.96
CA LYS A 559 43.43 -42.31 -6.10
C LYS A 559 44.43 -41.93 -7.20
N GLU A 560 45.72 -42.15 -6.89
CA GLU A 560 46.88 -41.94 -7.77
C GLU A 560 46.78 -42.74 -9.07
N VAL A 561 46.96 -42.08 -10.22
CA VAL A 561 47.18 -42.72 -11.52
C VAL A 561 48.16 -41.89 -12.37
N ASP A 562 48.91 -42.60 -13.20
CA ASP A 562 50.11 -42.26 -13.94
C ASP A 562 49.99 -41.06 -14.91
N ASN A 563 51.12 -40.38 -15.19
CA ASN A 563 51.22 -39.12 -15.94
C ASN A 563 50.83 -39.21 -17.45
N GLN A 564 50.32 -40.34 -17.93
CA GLN A 564 49.81 -40.53 -19.30
C GLN A 564 48.29 -40.59 -19.41
N ASP A 565 47.55 -40.71 -18.30
CA ASP A 565 46.07 -40.70 -18.30
C ASP A 565 45.48 -39.29 -18.05
N LEU A 566 46.29 -38.35 -17.52
CA LEU A 566 45.90 -36.97 -17.21
C LEU A 566 45.63 -36.11 -18.46
N GLU A 567 46.38 -36.29 -19.55
CA GLU A 567 46.17 -35.52 -20.79
C GLU A 567 44.90 -35.95 -21.53
N GLN A 568 44.51 -37.23 -21.45
CA GLN A 568 43.26 -37.73 -22.02
C GLN A 568 42.05 -37.33 -21.16
N GLY A 569 42.17 -37.41 -19.83
CA GLY A 569 41.12 -36.97 -18.91
C GLY A 569 40.87 -35.46 -18.92
N GLN A 570 41.90 -34.63 -19.16
CA GLN A 570 41.73 -33.18 -19.32
C GLN A 570 40.97 -32.84 -20.61
N HIS A 571 41.29 -33.53 -21.70
CA HIS A 571 40.59 -33.38 -22.99
C HIS A 571 39.12 -33.82 -22.89
N ASP A 572 38.83 -34.94 -22.22
CA ASP A 572 37.47 -35.43 -22.02
C ASP A 572 36.67 -34.55 -21.03
N LEU A 573 37.33 -33.93 -20.04
CA LEU A 573 36.73 -32.97 -19.12
C LEU A 573 36.39 -31.64 -19.80
N ASP A 574 37.27 -31.13 -20.67
CA ASP A 574 37.03 -29.89 -21.40
C ASP A 574 35.90 -30.08 -22.43
N GLN A 575 35.83 -31.25 -23.07
CA GLN A 575 34.72 -31.61 -23.95
C GLN A 575 33.39 -31.79 -23.18
N ALA A 576 33.42 -32.36 -21.97
CA ALA A 576 32.24 -32.46 -21.11
C ALA A 576 31.77 -31.08 -20.60
N LYS A 577 32.71 -30.17 -20.28
CA LYS A 577 32.37 -28.78 -19.91
C LYS A 577 31.75 -28.00 -21.06
N GLU A 578 32.23 -28.19 -22.28
CA GLU A 578 31.66 -27.56 -23.47
C GLU A 578 30.23 -28.06 -23.72
N GLN A 579 29.97 -29.36 -23.59
CA GLN A 579 28.63 -29.94 -23.68
C GLN A 579 27.68 -29.44 -22.58
N VAL A 580 28.15 -29.34 -21.33
CA VAL A 580 27.36 -28.78 -20.22
C VAL A 580 27.03 -27.31 -20.48
N GLN A 581 27.97 -26.53 -21.01
CA GLN A 581 27.72 -25.13 -21.36
C GLN A 581 26.70 -25.00 -22.50
N GLU A 582 26.80 -25.82 -23.53
CA GLU A 582 25.81 -25.83 -24.64
C GLU A 582 24.40 -26.18 -24.15
N MET A 583 24.28 -27.13 -23.22
CA MET A 583 22.99 -27.49 -22.59
C MET A 583 22.45 -26.36 -21.71
N GLN A 584 23.32 -25.66 -20.98
CA GLN A 584 22.95 -24.50 -20.17
C GLN A 584 22.44 -23.34 -21.04
N ASP A 585 23.16 -23.04 -22.13
CA ASP A 585 22.76 -22.01 -23.10
C ASP A 585 21.43 -22.35 -23.78
N LEU A 586 21.13 -23.64 -24.01
CA LEU A 586 19.86 -24.09 -24.56
C LEU A 586 18.72 -23.94 -23.55
N LYS A 587 18.96 -24.27 -22.27
CA LYS A 587 18.01 -24.01 -21.18
C LYS A 587 17.70 -22.53 -21.06
N ASP A 588 18.70 -21.66 -21.05
CA ASP A 588 18.50 -20.22 -20.91
C ASP A 588 17.67 -19.65 -22.06
N LYS A 589 17.83 -20.18 -23.29
CA LYS A 589 16.98 -19.82 -24.44
C LYS A 589 15.53 -20.28 -24.29
N ILE A 590 15.30 -21.47 -23.74
CA ILE A 590 13.94 -21.95 -23.48
C ILE A 590 13.30 -21.11 -22.37
N GLU A 591 14.04 -20.71 -21.34
CA GLU A 591 13.56 -19.80 -20.29
C GLU A 591 13.26 -18.39 -20.81
N GLU A 592 14.04 -17.89 -21.77
CA GLU A 592 13.76 -16.63 -22.44
C GLU A 592 12.47 -16.72 -23.24
N LYS A 593 12.30 -17.78 -24.05
CA LYS A 593 11.04 -18.04 -24.77
C LYS A 593 9.84 -18.16 -23.83
N LEU A 594 9.99 -18.79 -22.67
CA LEU A 594 8.92 -18.94 -21.68
C LEU A 594 8.40 -17.60 -21.16
N LYS A 595 9.25 -16.56 -21.10
CA LYS A 595 8.84 -15.21 -20.68
C LYS A 595 7.97 -14.50 -21.70
N ASP A 596 8.12 -14.85 -22.97
CA ASP A 596 7.44 -14.23 -24.11
C ASP A 596 6.21 -15.04 -24.56
N VAL A 597 5.75 -16.01 -23.76
CA VAL A 597 4.58 -16.83 -24.07
C VAL A 597 3.28 -16.06 -23.79
N ASP A 598 2.50 -15.85 -24.86
CA ASP A 598 1.21 -15.15 -24.83
C ASP A 598 0.01 -16.10 -25.09
N SER A 599 0.24 -17.36 -25.50
CA SER A 599 -0.83 -18.32 -25.79
C SER A 599 -0.56 -19.75 -25.27
N PHE A 600 -1.62 -20.53 -25.06
CA PHE A 600 -1.49 -21.94 -24.65
C PHE A 600 -0.89 -22.83 -25.75
N ASP A 601 -0.99 -22.43 -27.03
CA ASP A 601 -0.31 -23.11 -28.12
C ASP A 601 1.21 -22.88 -28.06
N ASP A 602 1.66 -21.67 -27.70
CA ASP A 602 3.08 -21.41 -27.46
C ASP A 602 3.61 -22.24 -26.28
N LEU A 603 2.83 -22.39 -25.20
CA LEU A 603 3.19 -23.28 -24.07
C LEU A 603 3.29 -24.75 -24.51
N LYS A 604 2.39 -25.20 -25.38
CA LYS A 604 2.39 -26.57 -25.91
C LYS A 604 3.57 -26.83 -26.83
N ASP A 605 3.87 -25.90 -27.72
CA ASP A 605 5.02 -25.95 -28.61
C ASP A 605 6.33 -25.92 -27.80
N LEU A 606 6.40 -25.09 -26.76
CA LEU A 606 7.54 -25.01 -25.85
C LEU A 606 7.71 -26.31 -25.06
N ARG A 607 6.61 -26.92 -24.60
CA ARG A 607 6.65 -28.23 -23.93
C ARG A 607 7.16 -29.33 -24.85
N GLN A 608 6.74 -29.31 -26.12
CA GLN A 608 7.25 -30.24 -27.13
C GLN A 608 8.72 -29.97 -27.48
N GLU A 609 9.16 -28.70 -27.45
CA GLU A 609 10.56 -28.31 -27.60
C GLU A 609 11.42 -28.80 -26.42
N ILE A 610 10.93 -28.69 -25.18
CA ILE A 610 11.57 -29.22 -23.96
C ILE A 610 11.70 -30.75 -24.05
N GLU A 611 10.63 -31.46 -24.41
CA GLU A 611 10.63 -32.92 -24.50
C GLU A 611 11.65 -33.42 -25.54
N ASN A 612 11.73 -32.75 -26.70
CA ASN A 612 12.63 -33.11 -27.80
C ASN A 612 14.05 -32.52 -27.68
N SER A 613 14.34 -31.71 -26.67
CA SER A 613 15.66 -31.10 -26.47
C SER A 613 16.69 -32.11 -25.92
N ASP A 614 17.97 -31.88 -26.23
CA ASP A 614 19.09 -32.72 -25.78
C ASP A 614 19.64 -32.32 -24.39
N ILE A 615 18.86 -31.62 -23.56
CA ILE A 615 19.25 -31.23 -22.18
C ILE A 615 19.02 -32.37 -21.18
N PHE A 616 19.66 -32.30 -20.01
CA PHE A 616 19.51 -33.31 -18.95
C PHE A 616 18.08 -33.39 -18.39
N ASP A 617 17.70 -34.58 -17.93
CA ASP A 617 16.35 -34.87 -17.41
C ASP A 617 15.97 -33.97 -16.22
N ASP A 618 16.92 -33.64 -15.34
CA ASP A 618 16.70 -32.71 -14.22
C ASP A 618 16.42 -31.27 -14.68
N MET A 619 17.10 -30.82 -15.75
CA MET A 619 16.83 -29.54 -16.39
C MET A 619 15.48 -29.53 -17.12
N LYS A 620 15.08 -30.65 -17.73
CA LYS A 620 13.74 -30.82 -18.31
C LYS A 620 12.66 -30.72 -17.24
N GLU A 621 12.82 -31.43 -16.12
CA GLU A 621 11.88 -31.36 -14.98
C GLU A 621 11.72 -29.92 -14.46
N GLU A 622 12.81 -29.16 -14.37
CA GLU A 622 12.76 -27.75 -13.97
C GLU A 622 11.98 -26.88 -14.98
N LEU A 623 12.25 -27.04 -16.28
CA LEU A 623 11.57 -26.29 -17.34
C LEU A 623 10.09 -26.69 -17.46
N GLU A 624 9.75 -27.96 -17.26
CA GLU A 624 8.36 -28.42 -17.19
C GLU A 624 7.63 -27.79 -16.01
N ARG A 625 8.25 -27.74 -14.83
CA ARG A 625 7.67 -27.06 -13.66
C ARG A 625 7.45 -25.56 -13.90
N LYS A 626 8.38 -24.89 -14.58
CA LYS A 626 8.23 -23.47 -14.94
C LYS A 626 7.13 -23.26 -15.98
N THR A 627 7.03 -24.15 -16.98
CA THR A 627 5.96 -24.14 -17.99
C THR A 627 4.58 -24.35 -17.34
N GLU A 628 4.46 -25.27 -16.39
CA GLU A 628 3.21 -25.51 -15.66
C GLU A 628 2.83 -24.32 -14.76
N ALA A 629 3.80 -23.70 -14.08
CA ALA A 629 3.55 -22.49 -13.31
C ALA A 629 3.05 -21.32 -14.20
N LYS A 630 3.62 -21.16 -15.40
CA LYS A 630 3.16 -20.14 -16.36
C LYS A 630 1.74 -20.43 -16.88
N LYS A 631 1.40 -21.70 -17.08
CA LYS A 631 0.04 -22.14 -17.44
C LYS A 631 -0.96 -21.82 -16.32
N GLU A 632 -0.62 -22.06 -15.06
CA GLU A 632 -1.46 -21.72 -13.91
C GLU A 632 -1.69 -20.20 -13.80
N GLU A 633 -0.64 -19.39 -13.99
CA GLU A 633 -0.73 -17.92 -14.02
C GLU A 633 -1.71 -17.43 -15.10
N MET A 634 -1.59 -17.94 -16.34
CA MET A 634 -2.49 -17.58 -17.44
C MET A 634 -3.95 -18.01 -17.19
N LEU A 635 -4.17 -19.13 -16.48
CA LEU A 635 -5.51 -19.59 -16.12
C LEU A 635 -6.15 -18.71 -15.05
N GLU A 636 -5.37 -18.25 -14.08
CA GLU A 636 -5.82 -17.33 -13.03
C GLU A 636 -6.26 -15.99 -13.62
N ASP A 637 -5.46 -15.42 -14.54
CA ASP A 637 -5.81 -14.18 -15.25
C ASP A 637 -7.14 -14.29 -16.02
N ILE A 638 -7.40 -15.43 -16.67
CA ILE A 638 -8.66 -15.67 -17.39
C ILE A 638 -9.83 -15.79 -16.41
N LYS A 639 -9.65 -16.48 -15.28
CA LYS A 639 -10.69 -16.60 -14.24
C LYS A 639 -11.07 -15.25 -13.66
N ASP A 640 -10.08 -14.41 -13.34
CA ASP A 640 -10.28 -13.05 -12.87
C ASP A 640 -11.09 -12.18 -13.85
N GLU A 641 -10.95 -12.40 -15.15
CA GLU A 641 -11.75 -11.71 -16.17
C GLU A 641 -13.18 -12.23 -16.26
N LEU A 642 -13.38 -13.56 -16.18
CA LEU A 642 -14.71 -14.16 -16.13
C LEU A 642 -15.50 -13.73 -14.88
N ASP A 643 -14.82 -13.59 -13.75
CA ASP A 643 -15.40 -13.05 -12.50
C ASP A 643 -15.91 -11.63 -12.69
N LYS A 644 -15.09 -10.74 -13.26
CA LYS A 644 -15.48 -9.35 -13.55
C LYS A 644 -16.70 -9.29 -14.49
N MET A 645 -16.75 -10.14 -15.50
CA MET A 645 -17.88 -10.20 -16.44
C MET A 645 -19.18 -10.66 -15.76
N THR A 646 -19.07 -11.55 -14.77
CA THR A 646 -20.22 -12.10 -14.04
C THR A 646 -20.72 -11.12 -12.98
N ASP A 647 -19.81 -10.50 -12.22
CA ASP A 647 -20.11 -9.47 -11.23
C ASP A 647 -20.84 -8.26 -11.85
N ASP A 648 -20.46 -7.89 -13.07
CA ASP A 648 -21.12 -6.82 -13.81
C ASP A 648 -22.49 -7.25 -14.40
N GLY A 649 -22.86 -8.53 -14.34
CA GLY A 649 -24.07 -9.06 -14.98
C GLY A 649 -23.98 -9.13 -16.50
N PHE A 650 -22.77 -9.09 -17.06
CA PHE A 650 -22.51 -9.29 -18.48
C PHE A 650 -22.57 -10.78 -18.85
N MET A 651 -22.10 -11.66 -17.97
CA MET A 651 -22.15 -13.12 -18.05
C MET A 651 -23.02 -13.72 -16.94
N ASP A 652 -23.57 -14.92 -17.17
CA ASP A 652 -24.29 -15.69 -16.17
C ASP A 652 -23.39 -16.74 -15.49
N GLU A 653 -23.66 -17.06 -14.22
CA GLU A 653 -22.83 -17.96 -13.41
C GLU A 653 -22.68 -19.36 -14.03
N GLU A 654 -23.74 -19.91 -14.61
CA GLU A 654 -23.70 -21.24 -15.25
C GLU A 654 -22.74 -21.23 -16.45
N ARG A 655 -22.72 -20.14 -17.23
CA ARG A 655 -21.80 -19.96 -18.34
C ARG A 655 -20.35 -19.76 -17.89
N ARG A 656 -20.12 -19.04 -16.78
CA ARG A 656 -18.81 -18.90 -16.14
C ARG A 656 -18.27 -20.27 -15.71
N GLU A 657 -19.06 -21.03 -14.95
CA GLU A 657 -18.70 -22.38 -14.49
C GLU A 657 -18.41 -23.32 -15.68
N GLU A 658 -19.19 -23.23 -16.77
CA GLU A 658 -18.95 -24.01 -17.99
C GLU A 658 -17.58 -23.69 -18.59
N LEU A 659 -17.21 -22.42 -18.72
CA LEU A 659 -15.91 -21.99 -19.26
C LEU A 659 -14.76 -22.40 -18.34
N GLU A 660 -14.89 -22.26 -17.02
CA GLU A 660 -13.90 -22.70 -16.05
C GLU A 660 -13.67 -24.22 -16.10
N GLN A 661 -14.73 -25.02 -16.15
CA GLN A 661 -14.62 -26.48 -16.27
C GLN A 661 -13.97 -26.91 -17.57
N LEU A 662 -14.17 -26.16 -18.66
CA LEU A 662 -13.52 -26.42 -19.95
C LEU A 662 -12.03 -26.05 -19.92
N LEU A 663 -11.64 -25.02 -19.16
CA LEU A 663 -10.24 -24.62 -18.95
C LEU A 663 -9.45 -25.60 -18.08
N GLU A 664 -10.11 -26.25 -17.11
CA GLU A 664 -9.47 -27.21 -16.17
C GLU A 664 -9.31 -28.63 -16.73
N GLN A 665 -10.02 -28.98 -17.81
CA GLN A 665 -9.92 -30.31 -18.42
C GLN A 665 -8.62 -30.46 -19.24
N GLU A 666 -7.65 -31.21 -18.72
CA GLU A 666 -6.46 -31.60 -19.47
C GLU A 666 -6.84 -32.43 -20.71
N GLY A 667 -6.64 -31.85 -21.89
CA GLY A 667 -6.77 -32.55 -23.16
C GLY A 667 -7.93 -32.14 -24.06
N PHE A 668 -8.47 -30.92 -23.94
CA PHE A 668 -9.40 -30.41 -24.94
C PHE A 668 -8.73 -30.36 -26.32
N VAL A 669 -9.43 -30.93 -27.32
CA VAL A 669 -8.92 -31.17 -28.67
C VAL A 669 -8.86 -29.89 -29.52
N ASP A 670 -9.33 -28.76 -29.00
CA ASP A 670 -9.27 -27.46 -29.69
C ASP A 670 -9.26 -26.29 -28.68
N PHE A 671 -8.17 -26.14 -27.91
CA PHE A 671 -7.97 -24.97 -27.02
C PHE A 671 -8.14 -23.64 -27.78
N ASP A 672 -7.85 -23.63 -29.09
CA ASP A 672 -8.04 -22.49 -29.99
C ASP A 672 -9.52 -22.11 -30.17
N GLU A 673 -10.46 -23.06 -30.20
CA GLU A 673 -11.91 -22.75 -30.29
C GLU A 673 -12.45 -22.16 -28.98
N LEU A 674 -12.01 -22.69 -27.83
CA LEU A 674 -12.39 -22.19 -26.51
C LEU A 674 -11.80 -20.80 -26.25
N GLN A 675 -10.51 -20.61 -26.55
CA GLN A 675 -9.84 -19.32 -26.42
C GLN A 675 -10.49 -18.26 -27.33
N LYS A 676 -10.79 -18.60 -28.60
CA LYS A 676 -11.54 -17.70 -29.49
C LYS A 676 -12.91 -17.33 -28.96
N GLN A 677 -13.58 -18.24 -28.24
CA GLN A 677 -14.86 -17.95 -27.64
C GLN A 677 -14.72 -16.99 -26.45
N ILE A 678 -13.75 -17.22 -25.57
CA ILE A 678 -13.44 -16.35 -24.43
C ILE A 678 -13.01 -14.96 -24.93
N GLU A 679 -12.07 -14.89 -25.88
CA GLU A 679 -11.61 -13.63 -26.48
C GLU A 679 -12.74 -12.84 -27.16
N ARG A 680 -13.68 -13.55 -27.80
CA ARG A 680 -14.85 -12.91 -28.41
C ARG A 680 -15.78 -12.32 -27.36
N GLU A 681 -16.07 -13.05 -26.29
CA GLU A 681 -16.93 -12.58 -25.21
C GLU A 681 -16.26 -11.43 -24.43
N LYS A 682 -14.95 -11.53 -24.18
CA LYS A 682 -14.08 -10.48 -23.63
C LYS A 682 -14.10 -9.22 -24.50
N SER A 683 -13.89 -9.35 -25.80
CA SER A 683 -13.93 -8.22 -26.73
C SER A 683 -15.28 -7.49 -26.71
N LEU A 684 -16.38 -8.23 -26.57
CA LEU A 684 -17.71 -7.64 -26.42
C LEU A 684 -17.86 -6.92 -25.08
N TYR A 685 -17.30 -7.47 -23.99
CA TYR A 685 -17.31 -6.86 -22.66
C TYR A 685 -16.46 -5.58 -22.62
N GLU A 686 -15.22 -5.61 -23.11
CA GLU A 686 -14.34 -4.44 -23.20
C GLU A 686 -15.00 -3.32 -24.01
N ARG A 687 -15.67 -3.68 -25.11
CA ARG A 687 -16.42 -2.70 -25.91
C ARG A 687 -17.61 -2.13 -25.15
N TYR A 688 -18.33 -2.94 -24.39
CA TYR A 688 -19.42 -2.48 -23.52
C TYR A 688 -18.90 -1.54 -22.43
N GLU A 689 -17.85 -1.92 -21.72
CA GLU A 689 -17.24 -1.11 -20.65
C GLU A 689 -16.66 0.20 -21.18
N SER A 690 -16.05 0.19 -22.38
CA SER A 690 -15.64 1.43 -23.04
C SER A 690 -16.82 2.35 -23.32
N ILE A 691 -17.95 1.81 -23.80
CA ILE A 691 -19.16 2.62 -24.03
C ILE A 691 -19.72 3.14 -22.70
N ARG A 692 -19.81 2.28 -21.69
CA ARG A 692 -20.32 2.62 -20.36
C ARG A 692 -19.49 3.75 -19.74
N ARG A 693 -18.16 3.63 -19.76
CA ARG A 693 -17.24 4.65 -19.25
C ARG A 693 -17.36 5.98 -19.99
N ASP A 694 -17.59 5.95 -21.31
CA ASP A 694 -17.82 7.17 -22.10
C ASP A 694 -19.09 7.92 -21.65
N ILE A 695 -20.16 7.19 -21.31
CA ILE A 695 -21.48 7.77 -21.00
C ILE A 695 -21.74 7.97 -19.50
N GLU A 696 -20.96 7.33 -18.61
CA GLU A 696 -21.13 7.39 -17.15
C GLU A 696 -21.28 8.83 -16.62
N PRO A 697 -20.46 9.82 -17.05
CA PRO A 697 -20.62 11.19 -16.56
C PRO A 697 -21.97 11.81 -16.94
N LEU A 698 -22.52 11.46 -18.11
CA LEU A 698 -23.85 11.90 -18.53
C LEU A 698 -24.94 11.21 -17.72
N VAL A 699 -24.78 9.91 -17.44
CA VAL A 699 -25.71 9.14 -16.61
C VAL A 699 -25.79 9.74 -15.21
N ASP A 700 -24.65 10.02 -14.58
CA ASP A 700 -24.61 10.57 -13.22
C ASP A 700 -25.23 11.98 -13.14
N ASN A 701 -24.92 12.85 -14.11
CA ASN A 701 -25.50 14.19 -14.17
C ASN A 701 -27.04 14.15 -14.28
N TRP A 702 -27.58 13.30 -15.17
CA TRP A 702 -29.03 13.15 -15.31
C TRP A 702 -29.67 12.44 -14.12
N PHE A 703 -28.98 11.46 -13.52
CA PHE A 703 -29.45 10.81 -12.30
C PHE A 703 -29.59 11.83 -11.16
N GLU A 704 -28.57 12.66 -10.92
CA GLU A 704 -28.64 13.74 -9.94
C GLU A 704 -29.80 14.72 -10.21
N TYR A 705 -29.98 15.10 -11.48
CA TYR A 705 -31.10 15.95 -11.89
C TYR A 705 -32.46 15.34 -11.52
N PHE A 706 -32.65 14.05 -11.76
CA PHE A 706 -33.88 13.35 -11.38
C PHE A 706 -34.00 13.14 -9.87
N VAL A 707 -32.89 12.94 -9.15
CA VAL A 707 -32.88 12.80 -7.69
C VAL A 707 -33.45 14.04 -6.98
N GLU A 708 -33.17 15.23 -7.49
CA GLU A 708 -33.70 16.47 -6.92
C GLU A 708 -35.21 16.68 -7.18
N ARG A 709 -35.78 15.99 -8.17
CA ARG A 709 -37.13 16.25 -8.70
C ARG A 709 -38.13 15.12 -8.42
N LEU A 710 -37.66 13.88 -8.32
CA LEU A 710 -38.50 12.71 -8.05
C LEU A 710 -38.61 12.46 -6.54
N PRO A 711 -39.82 12.18 -6.01
CA PRO A 711 -40.01 11.87 -4.59
C PRO A 711 -39.33 10.55 -4.21
N HIS A 712 -38.69 10.48 -3.04
CA HIS A 712 -38.02 9.27 -2.55
C HIS A 712 -39.00 8.24 -1.96
N LYS A 713 -38.61 6.96 -2.02
CA LYS A 713 -39.36 5.81 -1.49
C LYS A 713 -39.66 5.89 0.01
N ASP A 714 -38.78 6.51 0.78
CA ASP A 714 -38.87 6.63 2.24
C ASP A 714 -39.70 7.84 2.72
N GLU A 715 -40.16 8.70 1.80
CA GLU A 715 -41.02 9.85 2.12
C GLU A 715 -42.53 9.54 2.03
N MET A 716 -42.90 8.30 1.72
CA MET A 716 -44.30 7.87 1.55
C MET A 716 -44.86 7.15 2.78
N PHE A 717 -45.78 7.80 3.51
CA PHE A 717 -46.59 7.14 4.54
C PHE A 717 -47.95 6.72 3.98
N ILE A 718 -48.33 5.47 4.24
CA ILE A 718 -49.72 4.99 4.11
C ILE A 718 -50.54 5.58 5.26
N ASP A 719 -51.71 6.12 4.96
CA ASP A 719 -52.65 6.69 5.93
C ASP A 719 -53.31 5.59 6.79
N ASP A 720 -52.69 5.30 7.94
CA ASP A 720 -53.29 4.50 9.00
C ASP A 720 -53.86 5.38 10.14
N ALA A 721 -54.38 6.56 9.82
CA ALA A 721 -55.06 7.43 10.79
C ALA A 721 -56.51 7.74 10.40
N SER A 722 -57.25 6.69 10.02
CA SER A 722 -58.56 6.50 10.66
C SER A 722 -58.35 6.21 12.15
N GLN A 723 -58.11 7.25 12.95
CA GLN A 723 -58.72 7.44 14.28
C GLN A 723 -58.15 8.66 15.03
N THR A 724 -58.97 9.71 15.01
CA THR A 724 -59.36 10.56 16.17
C THR A 724 -58.24 11.30 16.91
N ARG A 725 -58.09 12.61 16.67
CA ARG A 725 -58.84 13.71 17.32
C ARG A 725 -58.95 13.59 18.86
N GLN A 726 -57.84 13.75 19.55
CA GLN A 726 -57.73 14.68 20.68
C GLN A 726 -56.26 15.01 20.89
N GLY A 727 -55.93 16.30 20.74
CA GLY A 727 -54.56 16.79 20.66
C GLY A 727 -53.76 16.48 21.92
N LEU A 728 -52.74 15.65 21.74
CA LEU A 728 -51.61 15.55 22.66
C LEU A 728 -50.37 16.02 21.89
N PHE A 729 -49.71 17.01 22.47
CA PHE A 729 -48.43 17.54 22.02
C PHE A 729 -47.40 16.39 21.96
N ASP A 730 -46.89 16.08 20.76
CA ASP A 730 -45.89 15.05 20.58
C ASP A 730 -44.52 15.52 21.12
N ARG A 731 -44.11 14.97 22.26
CA ARG A 731 -42.81 15.27 22.88
C ARG A 731 -41.63 14.81 22.01
N ARG A 732 -41.83 13.94 21.01
CA ARG A 732 -40.78 13.52 20.07
C ARG A 732 -40.48 14.57 19.01
N SER A 733 -41.36 15.55 18.80
CA SER A 733 -41.14 16.67 17.88
C SER A 733 -40.10 17.69 18.37
N LEU A 734 -39.76 17.66 19.67
CA LEU A 734 -38.71 18.49 20.30
C LEU A 734 -37.31 17.92 20.12
N ASN A 735 -37.18 16.62 19.80
CA ASN A 735 -35.89 15.94 19.67
C ASN A 735 -35.42 15.78 18.22
N ARG A 736 -36.14 16.39 17.26
CA ARG A 736 -35.70 16.43 15.87
C ARG A 736 -34.84 17.67 15.63
N THR A 737 -33.58 17.45 15.29
CA THR A 737 -32.50 18.43 15.12
C THR A 737 -32.90 19.66 14.29
N ARG A 738 -33.73 19.49 13.26
CA ARG A 738 -34.21 20.58 12.39
C ARG A 738 -35.09 21.65 13.08
N ASN A 739 -35.86 21.31 14.12
CA ASN A 739 -36.74 22.26 14.83
C ASN A 739 -36.00 23.08 15.89
N LEU A 740 -34.90 22.54 16.42
CA LEU A 740 -34.01 23.22 17.37
C LEU A 740 -33.12 24.27 16.68
N ILE A 741 -32.76 24.05 15.42
CA ILE A 741 -31.82 24.91 14.68
C ILE A 741 -32.45 26.24 14.22
N PHE A 742 -33.75 26.30 13.91
CA PHE A 742 -34.35 27.50 13.29
C PHE A 742 -35.34 28.27 14.15
N GLY A 743 -35.57 27.88 15.42
CA GLY A 743 -36.34 28.67 16.39
C GLY A 743 -37.79 29.02 16.00
N THR A 744 -38.35 28.43 14.95
CA THR A 744 -39.74 28.68 14.54
C THR A 744 -40.54 27.39 14.46
N VAL A 745 -41.48 27.24 15.38
CA VAL A 745 -42.60 26.30 15.24
C VAL A 745 -43.52 26.85 14.15
N LYS A 746 -43.30 26.44 12.90
CA LYS A 746 -44.28 26.63 11.83
C LYS A 746 -44.78 25.27 11.37
N ASN A 747 -46.07 25.04 11.58
CA ASN A 747 -46.79 23.89 11.06
C ASN A 747 -46.54 23.75 9.56
N PRO A 748 -46.12 22.58 9.05
CA PRO A 748 -45.93 22.39 7.63
C PRO A 748 -47.25 22.55 6.88
N LYS A 749 -47.22 23.26 5.76
CA LYS A 749 -48.27 23.17 4.75
C LYS A 749 -48.28 21.72 4.25
N MET A 750 -49.44 21.08 4.33
CA MET A 750 -49.70 19.78 3.72
C MET A 750 -49.45 19.87 2.21
N ILE A 751 -48.46 19.12 1.71
CA ILE A 751 -48.48 18.62 0.34
C ILE A 751 -49.26 17.32 0.43
N LYS A 752 -50.40 17.23 -0.26
CA LYS A 752 -50.99 15.94 -0.58
C LYS A 752 -50.34 15.49 -1.89
N PRO A 753 -49.72 14.30 -1.96
CA PRO A 753 -49.71 13.60 -3.24
C PRO A 753 -49.94 12.11 -3.00
N ASN A 754 -51.20 11.70 -3.11
CA ASN A 754 -51.58 10.28 -3.12
C ASN A 754 -51.24 9.61 -4.48
N VAL A 755 -50.26 10.14 -5.22
CA VAL A 755 -49.92 9.76 -6.60
C VAL A 755 -48.43 9.45 -6.64
N LYS A 756 -48.11 8.16 -6.78
CA LYS A 756 -46.75 7.69 -7.07
C LYS A 756 -46.40 8.05 -8.54
N PRO A 757 -45.22 8.59 -8.86
CA PRO A 757 -44.79 8.84 -10.23
C PRO A 757 -44.35 7.53 -10.89
N LEU A 758 -45.30 6.63 -11.07
CA LEU A 758 -45.05 5.31 -11.65
C LEU A 758 -44.97 5.48 -13.18
N PHE A 759 -43.88 5.05 -13.81
CA PHE A 759 -43.63 5.31 -15.23
C PHE A 759 -43.24 4.04 -15.99
N LEU A 760 -43.94 3.77 -17.09
CA LEU A 760 -43.65 2.71 -18.07
C LEU A 760 -43.04 3.34 -19.32
N SER A 761 -41.82 2.95 -19.66
CA SER A 761 -41.10 3.43 -20.84
C SER A 761 -40.91 2.31 -21.86
N SER A 762 -41.54 2.40 -23.03
CA SER A 762 -41.23 1.52 -24.16
C SER A 762 -40.26 2.24 -25.08
N ILE A 763 -39.02 1.72 -25.16
CA ILE A 763 -37.98 2.27 -26.04
C ILE A 763 -37.97 1.44 -27.33
N MET A 764 -38.13 2.12 -28.47
CA MET A 764 -38.14 1.51 -29.80
C MET A 764 -37.07 2.15 -30.67
N VAL A 765 -36.08 1.36 -31.11
CA VAL A 765 -34.92 1.88 -31.86
C VAL A 765 -34.86 1.28 -33.27
N ASP A 766 -34.67 2.14 -34.26
CA ASP A 766 -34.45 1.76 -35.65
C ASP A 766 -33.05 1.14 -35.82
N VAL A 767 -32.99 -0.04 -36.43
CA VAL A 767 -31.76 -0.72 -36.83
C VAL A 767 -31.81 -1.14 -38.31
N SER A 768 -32.48 -0.35 -39.14
CA SER A 768 -32.52 -0.51 -40.59
C SER A 768 -31.16 -0.22 -41.24
N GLY A 769 -31.02 -0.53 -42.53
CA GLY A 769 -29.77 -0.30 -43.26
C GLY A 769 -29.29 1.17 -43.27
N SER A 770 -30.21 2.15 -43.13
CA SER A 770 -29.87 3.58 -43.06
C SER A 770 -29.16 3.98 -41.77
N MET A 771 -29.32 3.18 -40.71
CA MET A 771 -28.67 3.35 -39.42
C MET A 771 -27.21 2.86 -39.40
N SER A 772 -26.64 2.42 -40.53
CA SER A 772 -25.28 1.85 -40.56
C SER A 772 -24.18 2.87 -40.23
N GLY A 773 -23.03 2.37 -39.77
CA GLY A 773 -21.90 3.21 -39.37
C GLY A 773 -22.12 3.90 -38.03
N GLN A 774 -21.76 5.17 -37.92
CA GLN A 774 -21.78 5.93 -36.66
C GLN A 774 -23.17 5.98 -36.00
N LYS A 775 -24.25 6.02 -36.80
CA LYS A 775 -25.63 6.06 -36.28
C LYS A 775 -25.99 4.82 -35.45
N LEU A 776 -25.50 3.63 -35.85
CA LEU A 776 -25.74 2.38 -35.11
C LEU A 776 -24.98 2.40 -33.79
N GLU A 777 -23.75 2.93 -33.80
CA GLU A 777 -22.94 3.09 -32.59
C GLU A 777 -23.61 4.08 -31.63
N ASP A 778 -24.07 5.23 -32.13
CA ASP A 778 -24.80 6.23 -31.33
C ASP A 778 -26.10 5.63 -30.77
N ALA A 779 -26.83 4.84 -31.55
CA ALA A 779 -28.01 4.13 -31.10
C ALA A 779 -27.69 3.09 -30.00
N ARG A 780 -26.57 2.38 -30.11
CA ARG A 780 -26.10 1.44 -29.07
C ARG A 780 -25.71 2.19 -27.80
N LYS A 781 -24.94 3.28 -27.91
CA LYS A 781 -24.56 4.15 -26.79
C LYS A 781 -25.78 4.71 -26.07
N LEU A 782 -26.78 5.17 -26.81
CA LEU A 782 -28.04 5.66 -26.27
C LEU A 782 -28.83 4.57 -25.52
N LEU A 783 -28.89 3.36 -26.05
CA LEU A 783 -29.59 2.25 -25.39
C LEU A 783 -28.91 1.86 -24.08
N ILE A 784 -27.57 1.86 -24.04
CA ILE A 784 -26.81 1.64 -22.81
C ILE A 784 -27.06 2.80 -21.85
N PHE A 785 -27.05 4.06 -22.31
CA PHE A 785 -27.39 5.23 -21.50
C PHE A 785 -28.76 5.11 -20.82
N TYR A 786 -29.81 4.79 -21.57
CA TYR A 786 -31.14 4.57 -20.97
C TYR A 786 -31.13 3.42 -19.97
N SER A 787 -30.41 2.34 -20.28
CA SER A 787 -30.38 1.16 -19.43
C SER A 787 -29.69 1.45 -18.10
N GLU A 788 -28.54 2.14 -18.11
CA GLU A 788 -27.82 2.57 -16.91
C GLU A 788 -28.64 3.56 -16.08
N LEU A 789 -29.15 4.63 -16.71
CA LEU A 789 -29.90 5.67 -16.01
C LEU A 789 -31.22 5.15 -15.44
N PHE A 790 -32.01 4.44 -16.22
CA PHE A 790 -33.31 3.93 -15.75
C PHE A 790 -33.15 2.84 -14.71
N SER A 791 -32.08 2.05 -14.75
CA SER A 791 -31.78 1.08 -13.67
C SER A 791 -31.37 1.79 -12.38
N LYS A 792 -30.49 2.81 -12.44
CA LYS A 792 -30.13 3.64 -11.28
C LYS A 792 -31.38 4.31 -10.66
N ILE A 793 -32.29 4.83 -11.48
CA ILE A 793 -33.55 5.43 -11.00
C ILE A 793 -34.51 4.35 -10.44
N GLU A 794 -34.61 3.18 -11.09
CA GLU A 794 -35.43 2.06 -10.60
C GLU A 794 -34.95 1.57 -9.22
N GLU A 795 -33.64 1.43 -9.01
CA GLU A 795 -33.08 1.00 -7.72
C GLU A 795 -33.33 2.02 -6.61
N GLN A 796 -33.06 3.30 -6.87
CA GLN A 796 -33.15 4.36 -5.87
C GLN A 796 -34.60 4.75 -5.54
N PHE A 797 -35.50 4.75 -6.52
CA PHE A 797 -36.86 5.27 -6.37
C PHE A 797 -37.92 4.17 -6.47
N GLY A 798 -37.70 3.11 -7.25
CA GLY A 798 -38.65 2.00 -7.42
C GLY A 798 -39.84 2.31 -8.33
N TYR A 799 -39.73 3.31 -9.21
CA TYR A 799 -40.88 3.88 -9.93
C TYR A 799 -40.78 3.88 -11.46
N ILE A 800 -39.67 3.43 -12.06
CA ILE A 800 -39.53 3.30 -13.52
C ILE A 800 -39.44 1.83 -13.90
N ARG A 801 -40.21 1.42 -14.91
CA ARG A 801 -40.04 0.13 -15.60
C ARG A 801 -39.96 0.37 -17.09
N PHE A 802 -39.06 -0.32 -17.77
CA PHE A 802 -38.80 -0.07 -19.19
C PHE A 802 -38.58 -1.33 -20.01
N SER A 803 -39.01 -1.28 -21.28
CA SER A 803 -38.72 -2.29 -22.30
C SER A 803 -37.89 -1.69 -23.43
N ILE A 804 -37.08 -2.52 -24.08
CA ILE A 804 -36.25 -2.15 -25.22
C ILE A 804 -36.52 -3.12 -26.37
N ASN A 805 -36.97 -2.56 -27.48
CA ASN A 805 -37.14 -3.27 -28.75
C ASN A 805 -36.37 -2.55 -29.86
N THR A 806 -35.84 -3.32 -30.80
CA THR A 806 -35.25 -2.80 -32.04
C THR A 806 -36.07 -3.27 -33.24
N PHE A 807 -36.18 -2.46 -34.28
CA PHE A 807 -36.96 -2.84 -35.47
C PHE A 807 -36.25 -2.50 -36.79
N SER A 808 -36.58 -3.26 -37.81
CA SER A 808 -36.30 -2.95 -39.22
C SER A 808 -37.38 -3.56 -40.12
N ASP A 809 -37.12 -4.68 -40.79
CA ASP A 809 -38.13 -5.52 -41.46
C ASP A 809 -38.87 -6.44 -40.46
N GLY A 810 -38.31 -6.58 -39.26
CA GLY A 810 -38.87 -7.35 -38.15
C GLY A 810 -38.49 -6.73 -36.81
N ILE A 811 -39.09 -7.20 -35.74
CA ILE A 811 -38.88 -6.66 -34.38
C ILE A 811 -38.06 -7.66 -33.59
N LYS A 812 -37.02 -7.18 -32.92
CA LYS A 812 -36.25 -7.96 -31.95
C LYS A 812 -36.44 -7.35 -30.57
N ASN A 813 -36.79 -8.19 -29.61
CA ASN A 813 -36.81 -7.82 -28.20
C ASN A 813 -35.41 -7.92 -27.61
N ILE A 814 -35.00 -6.87 -26.89
CA ILE A 814 -33.72 -6.79 -26.18
C ILE A 814 -33.95 -6.94 -24.67
N LYS A 815 -34.95 -6.24 -24.13
CA LYS A 815 -35.32 -6.27 -22.71
C LYS A 815 -36.83 -6.09 -22.54
N ASN A 816 -37.46 -6.92 -21.71
CA ASN A 816 -38.85 -6.77 -21.26
C ASN A 816 -38.98 -5.98 -19.94
N PHE A 817 -40.19 -5.55 -19.60
CA PHE A 817 -40.48 -4.78 -18.38
C PHE A 817 -40.20 -5.53 -17.07
N ASN A 818 -40.17 -6.86 -17.09
CA ASN A 818 -39.92 -7.72 -15.93
C ASN A 818 -38.47 -8.21 -15.80
N GLN A 819 -37.63 -7.92 -16.79
CA GLN A 819 -36.22 -8.30 -16.80
C GLN A 819 -35.36 -7.19 -16.20
N LYS A 820 -34.33 -7.55 -15.44
CA LYS A 820 -33.40 -6.60 -14.81
C LYS A 820 -32.16 -6.44 -15.66
N TYR A 821 -31.73 -5.20 -15.87
CA TYR A 821 -30.59 -4.89 -16.73
C TYR A 821 -29.25 -5.26 -16.09
N GLY A 822 -29.04 -4.90 -14.82
CA GLY A 822 -27.79 -5.18 -14.08
C GLY A 822 -27.73 -6.56 -13.44
N SER A 823 -28.63 -7.48 -13.78
CA SER A 823 -28.67 -8.82 -13.20
C SER A 823 -27.86 -9.81 -14.04
N PRO A 824 -27.04 -10.69 -13.45
CA PRO A 824 -26.39 -11.81 -14.15
C PRO A 824 -27.39 -12.92 -14.54
N GLU A 825 -28.69 -12.65 -14.46
CA GLU A 825 -29.73 -13.63 -14.81
C GLU A 825 -29.81 -13.80 -16.33
N LYS A 826 -29.82 -15.06 -16.75
CA LYS A 826 -30.05 -15.44 -18.14
C LYS A 826 -31.54 -15.46 -18.45
N TYR A 827 -31.94 -14.86 -19.57
CA TYR A 827 -33.32 -14.85 -20.02
C TYR A 827 -33.47 -15.56 -21.36
N ASP A 828 -34.56 -16.31 -21.51
CA ASP A 828 -34.94 -16.96 -22.76
C ASP A 828 -35.61 -15.97 -23.71
N PHE A 829 -35.19 -15.95 -24.97
CA PHE A 829 -35.73 -15.07 -25.99
C PHE A 829 -36.36 -15.83 -27.16
N GLU A 830 -37.20 -15.13 -27.94
CA GLU A 830 -37.96 -15.68 -29.09
C GLU A 830 -37.08 -16.38 -30.15
N ASN A 831 -35.78 -16.09 -30.20
CA ASN A 831 -34.81 -16.71 -31.12
C ASN A 831 -34.22 -18.05 -30.60
N GLY A 832 -34.69 -18.54 -29.45
CA GLY A 832 -34.23 -19.78 -28.83
C GLY A 832 -32.85 -19.67 -28.18
N LYS A 833 -32.29 -18.46 -28.07
CA LYS A 833 -31.05 -18.19 -27.33
C LYS A 833 -31.37 -17.65 -25.95
N SER A 834 -30.57 -18.05 -24.98
CA SER A 834 -30.64 -17.58 -23.61
C SER A 834 -29.38 -16.77 -23.30
N THR A 835 -29.52 -15.50 -22.91
CA THR A 835 -28.39 -14.59 -22.64
C THR A 835 -28.76 -13.60 -21.53
N THR A 836 -27.76 -12.95 -20.93
CA THR A 836 -27.98 -11.73 -20.12
C THR A 836 -28.47 -10.57 -21.01
N ILE A 837 -28.99 -9.51 -20.40
CA ILE A 837 -29.43 -8.32 -21.14
C ILE A 837 -28.25 -7.57 -21.76
N LYS A 838 -27.16 -7.40 -21.01
CA LYS A 838 -25.94 -6.72 -21.48
C LYS A 838 -25.31 -7.44 -22.67
N MET A 839 -25.21 -8.77 -22.62
CA MET A 839 -24.70 -9.54 -23.76
C MET A 839 -25.60 -9.43 -24.98
N ARG A 840 -26.92 -9.43 -24.79
CA ARG A 840 -27.87 -9.28 -25.88
C ARG A 840 -27.79 -7.91 -26.55
N LEU A 841 -27.64 -6.83 -25.77
CA LEU A 841 -27.43 -5.48 -26.29
C LEU A 841 -26.20 -5.41 -27.20
N MET A 842 -25.11 -6.07 -26.81
CA MET A 842 -23.87 -6.06 -27.61
C MET A 842 -23.92 -6.94 -28.86
N THR A 843 -24.74 -8.00 -28.86
CA THR A 843 -24.74 -9.00 -29.94
C THR A 843 -25.89 -8.84 -30.95
N GLU A 844 -27.05 -8.33 -30.54
CA GLU A 844 -28.25 -8.32 -31.39
C GLU A 844 -28.53 -6.99 -32.10
N ILE A 845 -27.88 -5.89 -31.71
CA ILE A 845 -27.97 -4.57 -32.36
C ILE A 845 -27.08 -4.55 -33.61
N ASN A 846 -27.66 -4.95 -34.74
CA ASN A 846 -27.01 -4.97 -36.04
C ASN A 846 -27.96 -4.41 -37.12
N THR A 847 -27.43 -3.67 -38.09
CA THR A 847 -28.25 -3.13 -39.18
C THR A 847 -28.71 -4.21 -40.16
N GLN A 848 -29.99 -4.21 -40.51
CA GLN A 848 -30.54 -5.11 -41.54
C GLN A 848 -31.83 -4.54 -42.13
N GLY A 849 -32.10 -4.78 -43.42
CA GLY A 849 -33.42 -4.55 -44.00
C GLY A 849 -33.83 -3.07 -44.19
N GLY A 850 -35.12 -2.87 -44.46
CA GLY A 850 -35.79 -1.57 -44.51
C GLY A 850 -36.40 -1.15 -43.17
N THR A 851 -37.25 -0.12 -43.18
CA THR A 851 -37.86 0.50 -42.00
C THR A 851 -39.37 0.29 -42.00
N ASP A 852 -39.86 -0.82 -41.44
CA ASP A 852 -41.30 -1.10 -41.26
C ASP A 852 -41.77 -0.71 -39.86
N MET A 853 -42.33 0.50 -39.74
CA MET A 853 -42.69 1.08 -38.45
C MET A 853 -44.03 0.56 -37.92
N LEU A 854 -44.95 0.16 -38.80
CA LEU A 854 -46.32 -0.16 -38.38
C LEU A 854 -46.39 -1.38 -37.43
N PRO A 855 -45.69 -2.51 -37.70
CA PRO A 855 -45.62 -3.62 -36.76
C PRO A 855 -44.95 -3.21 -35.44
N ALA A 856 -43.87 -2.42 -35.50
CA ALA A 856 -43.13 -1.98 -34.33
C ALA A 856 -44.01 -1.14 -33.39
N LEU A 857 -44.71 -0.14 -33.93
CA LEU A 857 -45.63 0.71 -33.17
C LEU A 857 -46.81 -0.08 -32.58
N ARG A 858 -47.32 -1.08 -33.31
CA ARG A 858 -48.35 -1.98 -32.79
C ARG A 858 -47.85 -2.83 -31.63
N LYS A 859 -46.63 -3.36 -31.71
CA LYS A 859 -46.02 -4.15 -30.63
C LYS A 859 -45.82 -3.28 -29.38
N SER A 860 -45.25 -2.08 -29.51
CA SER A 860 -45.13 -1.15 -28.37
C SER A 860 -46.47 -0.77 -27.75
N ALA A 861 -47.49 -0.46 -28.56
CA ALA A 861 -48.83 -0.14 -28.04
C ALA A 861 -49.54 -1.37 -27.44
N GLN A 862 -49.17 -2.59 -27.82
CA GLN A 862 -49.66 -3.80 -27.18
C GLN A 862 -48.95 -4.01 -25.84
N GLU A 863 -47.62 -3.97 -25.81
CA GLU A 863 -46.81 -4.14 -24.60
C GLU A 863 -47.16 -3.08 -23.53
N LEU A 864 -47.26 -1.81 -23.92
CA LEU A 864 -47.62 -0.73 -23.00
C LEU A 864 -49.03 -0.92 -22.42
N ARG A 865 -49.97 -1.44 -23.21
CA ARG A 865 -51.35 -1.70 -22.76
C ARG A 865 -51.44 -2.90 -21.83
N ASP A 866 -50.77 -4.00 -22.18
CA ASP A 866 -50.72 -5.20 -21.37
C ASP A 866 -50.08 -4.88 -20.01
N GLU A 867 -48.97 -4.12 -20.03
CA GLU A 867 -48.30 -3.68 -18.82
C GLU A 867 -49.13 -2.63 -18.05
N SER A 868 -49.75 -1.65 -18.72
CA SER A 868 -50.63 -0.66 -18.07
C SER A 868 -51.90 -1.30 -17.50
N TYR A 869 -52.33 -2.46 -18.01
CA TYR A 869 -53.45 -3.21 -17.44
C TYR A 869 -53.09 -3.82 -16.08
N GLU A 870 -51.89 -4.38 -15.97
CA GLU A 870 -51.34 -4.90 -14.70
C GLU A 870 -50.95 -3.75 -13.75
N TYR A 871 -50.55 -2.61 -14.32
CA TYR A 871 -50.04 -1.44 -13.61
C TYR A 871 -50.80 -0.14 -13.99
N PRO A 872 -52.10 -0.02 -13.68
CA PRO A 872 -52.98 1.06 -14.18
C PRO A 872 -52.68 2.46 -13.62
N ASP A 873 -51.85 2.54 -12.58
CA ASP A 873 -51.40 3.79 -11.97
C ASP A 873 -50.10 4.31 -12.60
N TYR A 874 -49.57 3.65 -13.63
CA TYR A 874 -48.36 4.09 -14.32
C TYR A 874 -48.68 5.00 -15.51
N ALA A 875 -47.92 6.09 -15.64
CA ALA A 875 -47.83 6.85 -16.88
C ALA A 875 -47.04 6.04 -17.90
N SER A 876 -47.59 5.85 -19.08
CA SER A 876 -46.98 5.04 -20.14
C SER A 876 -46.54 5.92 -21.31
N ALA A 877 -45.29 5.76 -21.76
CA ALA A 877 -44.74 6.48 -22.89
C ALA A 877 -43.97 5.57 -23.86
N LEU A 878 -44.06 5.91 -25.15
CA LEU A 878 -43.20 5.39 -26.20
C LEU A 878 -42.09 6.41 -26.52
N TYR A 879 -40.84 5.97 -26.47
CA TYR A 879 -39.67 6.68 -26.97
C TYR A 879 -39.16 6.00 -28.24
N PHE A 880 -39.46 6.62 -29.38
CA PHE A 880 -39.06 6.14 -30.70
C PHE A 880 -37.77 6.85 -31.15
N VAL A 881 -36.78 6.11 -31.60
CA VAL A 881 -35.50 6.62 -32.09
C VAL A 881 -35.21 6.08 -33.48
N GLY A 882 -34.95 6.95 -34.46
CA GLY A 882 -34.60 6.52 -35.83
C GLY A 882 -34.08 7.67 -36.70
N ASP A 883 -33.70 7.37 -37.94
CA ASP A 883 -33.07 8.34 -38.85
C ASP A 883 -33.91 8.70 -40.10
N GLY A 884 -35.11 8.15 -40.23
CA GLY A 884 -35.98 8.35 -41.38
C GLY A 884 -37.44 7.95 -41.14
N GLY A 885 -38.26 8.05 -42.19
CA GLY A 885 -39.68 7.63 -42.22
C GLY A 885 -39.89 6.17 -42.64
N ASP A 886 -41.14 5.70 -42.57
CA ASP A 886 -41.52 4.34 -42.96
C ASP A 886 -41.24 4.08 -44.46
N SER A 887 -40.45 3.05 -44.76
CA SER A 887 -40.12 2.67 -46.14
C SER A 887 -41.11 1.65 -46.73
N SER A 888 -42.04 1.14 -45.93
CA SER A 888 -42.97 0.06 -46.27
C SER A 888 -44.34 0.55 -46.77
N GLY A 889 -44.50 1.86 -46.98
CA GLY A 889 -45.72 2.46 -47.52
C GLY A 889 -46.91 2.45 -46.55
N ASN A 890 -46.64 2.36 -45.25
CA ASN A 890 -47.64 2.29 -44.20
C ASN A 890 -48.02 3.66 -43.61
N SER A 891 -47.48 4.77 -44.11
CA SER A 891 -47.63 6.12 -43.53
C SER A 891 -49.07 6.51 -43.19
N GLU A 892 -50.04 6.28 -44.10
CA GLU A 892 -51.46 6.60 -43.85
C GLU A 892 -52.10 5.67 -42.80
N LYS A 893 -51.69 4.40 -42.75
CA LYS A 893 -52.15 3.45 -41.73
C LYS A 893 -51.57 3.81 -40.36
N ILE A 894 -50.30 4.23 -40.31
CA ILE A 894 -49.62 4.68 -39.10
C ILE A 894 -50.30 5.94 -38.57
N LYS A 895 -50.53 6.97 -39.40
CA LYS A 895 -51.26 8.18 -38.98
C LYS A 895 -52.62 7.86 -38.39
N LYS A 896 -53.38 6.98 -39.05
CA LYS A 896 -54.69 6.54 -38.56
C LYS A 896 -54.60 5.79 -37.23
N PHE A 897 -53.59 4.94 -37.07
CA PHE A 897 -53.33 4.20 -35.84
C PHE A 897 -52.93 5.12 -34.69
N MET A 898 -51.99 6.03 -34.93
CA MET A 898 -51.49 7.01 -33.95
C MET A 898 -52.54 8.04 -33.55
N SER A 899 -53.48 8.38 -34.43
CA SER A 899 -54.55 9.35 -34.13
C SER A 899 -55.76 8.71 -33.44
N SER A 900 -55.77 7.39 -33.27
CA SER A 900 -56.88 6.65 -32.68
C SER A 900 -56.64 6.40 -31.19
N GLU A 901 -57.46 7.02 -30.34
CA GLU A 901 -57.48 6.79 -28.88
C GLU A 901 -58.17 5.47 -28.49
N ASP A 902 -58.69 4.70 -29.45
CA ASP A 902 -59.25 3.37 -29.22
C ASP A 902 -58.21 2.44 -28.55
N GLU A 903 -58.46 2.07 -27.29
CA GLU A 903 -57.59 1.20 -26.48
C GLU A 903 -57.37 -0.20 -27.07
N ILE A 904 -58.18 -0.65 -28.03
CA ILE A 904 -58.11 -1.99 -28.62
C ILE A 904 -57.46 -1.94 -30.01
N HIS A 905 -57.85 -0.97 -30.85
CA HIS A 905 -57.43 -0.92 -32.27
C HIS A 905 -56.53 0.27 -32.63
N GLY A 906 -56.28 1.18 -31.69
CA GLY A 906 -55.43 2.37 -31.84
C GLY A 906 -54.18 2.33 -30.96
N PHE A 907 -53.49 3.48 -30.89
CA PHE A 907 -52.31 3.65 -30.04
C PHE A 907 -52.68 3.85 -28.55
N GLY A 908 -53.93 4.22 -28.26
CA GLY A 908 -54.42 4.46 -26.89
C GLY A 908 -54.01 5.81 -26.32
N GLU A 909 -54.21 6.00 -25.01
CA GLU A 909 -53.89 7.23 -24.27
C GLU A 909 -52.39 7.35 -23.88
N HIS A 910 -51.52 6.50 -24.46
CA HIS A 910 -50.09 6.50 -24.16
C HIS A 910 -49.39 7.76 -24.71
N MET A 911 -48.43 8.29 -23.95
CA MET A 911 -47.57 9.39 -24.40
C MET A 911 -46.62 8.91 -25.49
N ARG A 912 -46.19 9.82 -26.37
CA ARG A 912 -45.27 9.50 -27.46
C ARG A 912 -44.22 10.59 -27.67
N SER A 913 -42.99 10.15 -27.88
CA SER A 913 -41.85 10.97 -28.23
C SER A 913 -41.09 10.28 -29.35
N ALA A 914 -40.83 11.01 -30.44
CA ALA A 914 -40.05 10.54 -31.57
C ALA A 914 -38.82 11.43 -31.74
N ILE A 915 -37.64 10.84 -31.59
CA ILE A 915 -36.36 11.53 -31.62
C ILE A 915 -35.61 11.09 -32.87
N MET A 916 -35.34 12.04 -33.76
CA MET A 916 -34.77 11.78 -35.07
C MET A 916 -33.28 12.11 -35.10
N ILE A 917 -32.45 11.16 -35.55
CA ILE A 917 -31.01 11.34 -35.78
C ILE A 917 -30.78 11.81 -37.23
N GLY A 918 -30.53 13.11 -37.42
CA GLY A 918 -30.35 13.66 -38.77
C GLY A 918 -30.67 15.14 -38.94
N SER A 919 -31.22 15.51 -40.10
CA SER A 919 -31.48 16.92 -40.46
C SER A 919 -32.93 17.37 -40.21
N GLU A 920 -33.14 18.67 -40.02
CA GLU A 920 -34.48 19.27 -39.88
C GLU A 920 -35.43 18.92 -41.05
N SER A 921 -34.88 18.70 -42.26
CA SER A 921 -35.65 18.25 -43.41
C SER A 921 -36.26 16.85 -43.21
N GLN A 922 -35.50 15.93 -42.60
CA GLN A 922 -35.96 14.57 -42.31
C GLN A 922 -36.92 14.54 -41.12
N ARG A 923 -36.80 15.50 -40.18
CA ARG A 923 -37.72 15.63 -39.03
C ARG A 923 -39.16 15.82 -39.51
N SER A 924 -39.33 16.57 -40.59
CA SER A 924 -40.63 16.87 -41.20
C SER A 924 -41.37 15.61 -41.69
N GLU A 925 -40.66 14.52 -42.03
CA GLU A 925 -41.27 13.25 -42.43
C GLU A 925 -41.80 12.48 -41.23
N LEU A 926 -41.03 12.44 -40.13
CA LEU A 926 -41.41 11.77 -38.89
C LEU A 926 -42.52 12.55 -38.14
N ALA A 927 -42.47 13.88 -38.19
CA ALA A 927 -43.51 14.77 -37.64
C ALA A 927 -44.87 14.59 -38.31
N GLN A 928 -44.91 14.20 -39.59
CA GLN A 928 -46.17 13.83 -40.25
C GLN A 928 -46.80 12.55 -39.68
N LEU A 929 -46.02 11.70 -38.99
CA LEU A 929 -46.48 10.44 -38.40
C LEU A 929 -46.81 10.59 -36.90
N PHE A 930 -45.95 11.27 -36.13
CA PHE A 930 -46.09 11.40 -34.67
C PHE A 930 -46.72 12.73 -34.22
N GLY A 931 -46.70 13.75 -35.09
CA GLY A 931 -47.09 15.13 -34.79
C GLY A 931 -45.88 16.01 -34.47
N ASP A 932 -45.90 17.28 -34.89
CA ASP A 932 -44.79 18.23 -34.70
C ASP A 932 -44.40 18.40 -33.22
N GLU A 933 -45.38 18.42 -32.30
CA GLU A 933 -45.13 18.59 -30.85
C GLU A 933 -44.47 17.36 -30.20
N ALA A 934 -44.54 16.20 -30.85
CA ALA A 934 -43.98 14.94 -30.37
C ALA A 934 -42.70 14.52 -31.10
N THR A 935 -42.23 15.31 -32.08
CA THR A 935 -41.05 14.99 -32.88
C THR A 935 -39.93 16.00 -32.67
N THR A 936 -38.77 15.51 -32.28
CA THR A 936 -37.55 16.30 -32.13
C THR A 936 -36.45 15.79 -33.06
N VAL A 937 -35.48 16.65 -33.38
CA VAL A 937 -34.28 16.27 -34.15
C VAL A 937 -33.04 16.54 -33.32
N ALA A 938 -32.02 15.69 -33.44
CA ALA A 938 -30.71 15.91 -32.88
C ALA A 938 -29.63 15.86 -33.97
N SER A 939 -28.58 16.67 -33.80
CA SER A 939 -27.42 16.75 -34.69
C SER A 939 -26.36 15.69 -34.39
N ASP A 940 -26.30 15.23 -33.14
CA ASP A 940 -25.27 14.36 -32.55
C ASP A 940 -25.85 13.67 -31.30
N LEU A 941 -25.09 12.74 -30.74
CA LEU A 941 -25.52 11.90 -29.62
C LEU A 941 -25.77 12.69 -28.32
N ASP A 942 -24.96 13.69 -28.01
CA ASP A 942 -25.12 14.48 -26.77
C ASP A 942 -26.41 15.29 -26.83
N ALA A 943 -26.66 15.97 -27.95
CA ALA A 943 -27.91 16.68 -28.19
C ALA A 943 -29.13 15.73 -28.24
N LEU A 944 -28.93 14.48 -28.66
CA LEU A 944 -29.97 13.45 -28.67
C LEU A 944 -30.36 13.04 -27.25
N ILE A 945 -29.36 12.78 -26.39
CA ILE A 945 -29.54 12.43 -24.99
C ILE A 945 -30.23 13.59 -24.25
N GLU A 946 -29.73 14.82 -24.42
CA GLU A 946 -30.30 16.01 -23.76
C GLU A 946 -31.78 16.20 -24.13
N LYS A 947 -32.10 16.20 -25.43
CA LYS A 947 -33.50 16.36 -25.89
C LYS A 947 -34.41 15.23 -25.45
N SER A 948 -33.87 14.01 -25.37
CA SER A 948 -34.62 12.87 -24.87
C SER A 948 -34.98 13.04 -23.40
N MET A 949 -34.00 13.42 -22.57
CA MET A 949 -34.18 13.57 -21.13
C MET A 949 -35.06 14.76 -20.76
N ASP A 950 -34.95 15.88 -21.48
CA ASP A 950 -35.87 17.02 -21.34
C ASP A 950 -37.32 16.61 -21.61
N LYS A 951 -37.53 15.79 -22.66
CA LYS A 951 -38.85 15.29 -23.01
C LYS A 951 -39.36 14.30 -21.95
N PHE A 952 -38.50 13.43 -21.45
CA PHE A 952 -38.81 12.51 -20.36
C PHE A 952 -39.25 13.26 -19.08
N ASP A 953 -38.52 14.31 -18.67
CA ASP A 953 -38.89 15.17 -17.52
C ASP A 953 -40.23 15.89 -17.74
N ALA A 954 -40.48 16.39 -18.96
CA ALA A 954 -41.73 17.04 -19.31
C ALA A 954 -42.93 16.07 -19.24
N ASP A 955 -42.76 14.84 -19.72
CA ASP A 955 -43.80 13.81 -19.72
C ASP A 955 -44.15 13.35 -18.29
N ILE A 956 -43.13 13.15 -17.44
CA ILE A 956 -43.33 12.87 -16.00
C ILE A 956 -44.04 14.03 -15.32
N SER A 957 -43.61 15.27 -15.58
CA SER A 957 -44.20 16.47 -14.98
C SER A 957 -45.67 16.63 -15.36
N PHE A 958 -45.99 16.45 -16.66
CA PHE A 958 -47.36 16.51 -17.17
C PHE A 958 -48.27 15.45 -16.53
N TYR A 959 -47.77 14.22 -16.37
CA TYR A 959 -48.50 13.16 -15.69
C TYR A 959 -48.82 13.52 -14.23
N MET A 960 -47.81 14.00 -13.50
CA MET A 960 -47.96 14.38 -12.10
C MET A 960 -48.96 15.53 -11.93
N GLU A 961 -48.96 16.52 -12.83
CA GLU A 961 -49.94 17.63 -12.82
C GLU A 961 -51.38 17.19 -13.08
N ASN A 962 -51.60 16.20 -13.95
CA ASN A 962 -52.95 15.73 -14.28
C ASN A 962 -53.57 14.86 -13.18
N LYS A 963 -52.76 14.07 -12.46
CA LYS A 963 -53.23 13.24 -11.33
C LYS A 963 -53.33 14.01 -10.01
N THR A 964 -52.76 15.21 -9.92
CA THR A 964 -52.85 16.10 -8.74
C THR A 964 -53.98 17.13 -8.80
N LYS A 965 -54.63 17.29 -9.96
CA LYS A 965 -55.91 18.01 -10.12
C LYS A 965 -57.09 17.10 -9.75
#